data_AF-A0A812QCA0-F1
#
_entry.id   AF-A0A812QCA0-F1
#
_cell.length_a   1.000
_cell.length_b   1.000
_cell.length_c   1.000
_cell.angle_alpha   90.00
_cell.angle_beta   90.00
_cell.angle_gamma   90.00
#
_symmetry.space_group_name_H-M   'P 1'
#
loop_
_entity.id
_entity.type
_entity.pdbx_description
1 polymer ?
#
loop_
_entity_poly.entity_id
_entity_poly.type
_entity_poly.pdbx_seq_one_letter_code
_entity_poly.pdbx_strand_id
1 'polypeptide(L)'
;MLLVAGYTAVMHDLATAVVLGVIASALVFAWQHAKHIGVDIKHNEFGSKIYQLHGPLFFASATSFKELFDPASDPDDVVIDFYYTRVYDQSGLEAISALADKYQQHGKRLHLTHLSAECRKLLKRAGDLVEVNVSEDPQYHVTTERISPLLTITGQAPADETRRDGDVLFRLVLVHRHGTPPPFLLLRDSIVTTLIRTACLVLAAALLPAVTAQATSARATPNVVVIFIDDMGYADIGPFGCESYPTPHLDRMAAEGRVFTDFHAATAVCSASRAALMTGCYPNRVSIQGALSPGARHGLHPDETTIAEVCKSRGYATACFGKWHLGHLPEFLPTRQGFDEYFGLPYSNDMWPYPPGREDLEHGRRGNYPPLPLYKGERIVNVNLTPADQALLTTQYTERAVDFIDRHAGKQPFFLYVPHTMVHVPLYVSEKFAGKSGAGLYGDVVMELDWSVGEILAALERGGVGDDTLVVFTSDNGPWINFGEHAGSAGPLREGKGTMWEGGYREPCVMRWPARIPAGTRCDEFATTMDLLPTIAGMIGAELPERKIDGKDILPVMTGDAPSPHEVFYCYYDRQLRAVRGTRWKLVLPHQYRTLAGRPGGKDGFPVEYEQTRAGLELYDLKNDIGETTDVAAEQPEIVARLQGHAEQARRELGDELTKRKGSNVRPSGRAARS
;
A
#
# COMPACT_ATOMS: atom_id res chain seq x y z
N MET A 1 -23.68 0.38 39.77
CA MET A 1 -24.46 0.44 41.02
C MET A 1 -25.37 1.67 41.06
N LEU A 2 -25.08 2.73 41.82
CA LEU A 2 -26.02 3.84 42.09
C LEU A 2 -26.67 4.46 40.84
N LEU A 3 -25.88 4.72 39.78
CA LEU A 3 -26.36 5.31 38.53
C LEU A 3 -27.43 4.44 37.83
N VAL A 4 -27.23 3.11 37.84
CA VAL A 4 -28.19 2.12 37.32
C VAL A 4 -29.46 2.13 38.18
N ALA A 5 -29.31 2.02 39.50
CA ALA A 5 -30.45 1.98 40.43
C ALA A 5 -31.33 3.24 40.34
N GLY A 6 -30.71 4.42 40.22
CA GLY A 6 -31.42 5.68 40.02
C GLY A 6 -32.14 5.74 38.67
N TYR A 7 -31.50 5.31 37.58
CA TYR A 7 -32.12 5.30 36.25
C TYR A 7 -33.31 4.33 36.17
N THR A 8 -33.16 3.09 36.67
CA THR A 8 -34.26 2.10 36.70
C THR A 8 -35.44 2.59 37.55
N ALA A 9 -35.18 3.30 38.65
CA ALA A 9 -36.23 3.83 39.52
C ALA A 9 -37.02 5.01 38.92
N VAL A 10 -36.44 5.76 37.97
CA VAL A 10 -37.07 6.92 37.33
C VAL A 10 -37.69 6.59 35.97
N MET A 11 -37.01 5.77 35.17
CA MET A 11 -37.40 5.48 33.78
C MET A 11 -38.12 4.14 33.60
N HIS A 12 -38.14 3.28 34.63
CA HIS A 12 -38.67 1.91 34.61
C HIS A 12 -38.06 0.94 33.57
N ASP A 13 -37.14 1.41 32.71
CA ASP A 13 -36.40 0.60 31.75
C ASP A 13 -35.08 0.07 32.35
N LEU A 14 -35.08 -1.22 32.67
CA LEU A 14 -33.89 -1.93 33.16
C LEU A 14 -32.84 -2.18 32.07
N ALA A 15 -33.23 -2.33 30.80
CA ALA A 15 -32.30 -2.61 29.71
C ALA A 15 -31.42 -1.38 29.42
N THR A 16 -32.03 -0.20 29.25
CA THR A 16 -31.28 1.05 29.09
C THR A 16 -30.49 1.39 30.35
N ALA A 17 -31.02 1.12 31.56
CA ALA A 17 -30.26 1.30 32.81
C ALA A 17 -28.97 0.45 32.85
N VAL A 18 -29.03 -0.82 32.40
CA VAL A 18 -27.87 -1.71 32.34
C VAL A 18 -26.88 -1.24 31.27
N VAL A 19 -27.33 -0.85 30.08
CA VAL A 19 -26.44 -0.33 29.01
C VAL A 19 -25.71 0.94 29.48
N LEU A 20 -26.42 1.90 30.08
CA LEU A 20 -25.80 3.09 30.67
C LEU A 20 -24.83 2.75 31.81
N GLY A 21 -25.15 1.72 32.61
CA GLY A 21 -24.27 1.18 33.63
C GLY A 21 -22.96 0.60 33.08
N VAL A 22 -23.03 -0.15 31.98
CA VAL A 22 -21.87 -0.72 31.28
C VAL A 22 -21.02 0.38 30.65
N ILE A 23 -21.64 1.35 29.95
CA ILE A 23 -20.94 2.50 29.36
C ILE A 23 -20.21 3.30 30.45
N ALA A 24 -20.89 3.63 31.56
CA ALA A 24 -20.26 4.34 32.67
C ALA A 24 -19.11 3.53 33.31
N SER A 25 -19.25 2.20 33.43
CA SER A 25 -18.19 1.33 33.94
C SER A 25 -16.99 1.26 32.98
N ALA A 26 -17.23 1.21 31.68
CA ALA A 26 -16.17 1.20 30.67
C ALA A 26 -15.42 2.54 30.63
N LEU A 27 -16.12 3.67 30.74
CA LEU A 27 -15.51 5.01 30.85
C LEU A 27 -14.67 5.14 32.13
N VAL A 28 -15.15 4.64 33.28
CA VAL A 28 -14.36 4.64 34.53
C VAL A 28 -13.15 3.72 34.43
N PHE A 29 -13.28 2.53 33.82
CA PHE A 29 -12.18 1.59 33.61
C PHE A 29 -11.10 2.16 32.68
N ALA A 30 -11.51 2.77 31.57
CA ALA A 30 -10.62 3.46 30.63
C ALA A 30 -9.93 4.67 31.29
N TRP A 31 -10.67 5.46 32.09
CA TRP A 31 -10.12 6.57 32.86
C TRP A 31 -9.10 6.13 33.93
N GLN A 32 -9.31 4.96 34.56
CA GLN A 32 -8.34 4.38 35.48
C GLN A 32 -7.08 3.88 34.77
N HIS A 33 -7.22 3.21 33.62
CA HIS A 33 -6.07 2.75 32.83
C HIS A 33 -5.28 3.92 32.22
N ALA A 34 -5.97 4.94 31.70
CA ALA A 34 -5.32 6.11 31.12
C ALA A 34 -4.42 6.87 32.11
N LYS A 35 -4.70 6.82 33.42
CA LYS A 35 -3.83 7.45 34.43
C LYS A 35 -2.51 6.72 34.66
N HIS A 36 -2.39 5.47 34.22
CA HIS A 36 -1.18 4.68 34.47
C HIS A 36 -0.09 5.08 33.46
N ILE A 37 0.92 5.79 33.97
CA ILE A 37 2.19 6.01 33.28
C ILE A 37 3.27 5.18 33.99
N GLY A 38 3.95 4.34 33.23
CA GLY A 38 4.98 3.41 33.71
C GLY A 38 6.31 3.66 33.02
N VAL A 39 7.37 3.00 33.51
CA VAL A 39 8.71 3.13 32.93
C VAL A 39 9.51 1.84 33.01
N ASP A 40 10.11 1.44 31.90
CA ASP A 40 11.11 0.38 31.82
C ASP A 40 12.51 1.00 31.94
N ILE A 41 13.32 0.50 32.86
CA ILE A 41 14.69 1.00 33.09
C ILE A 41 15.69 0.11 32.36
N LYS A 42 16.41 0.70 31.41
CA LYS A 42 17.49 0.07 30.62
C LYS A 42 18.81 0.80 30.88
N HIS A 43 19.92 0.18 30.51
CA HIS A 43 21.25 0.81 30.57
C HIS A 43 21.94 0.59 29.22
N ASN A 44 22.66 1.60 28.72
CA ASN A 44 23.44 1.46 27.48
C ASN A 44 24.87 0.94 27.76
N GLU A 45 25.62 0.63 26.71
CA GLU A 45 27.00 0.16 26.78
C GLU A 45 27.98 1.19 27.40
N PHE A 46 27.56 2.45 27.52
CA PHE A 46 28.31 3.56 28.11
C PHE A 46 27.94 3.83 29.57
N GLY A 47 27.02 3.04 30.16
CA GLY A 47 26.58 3.18 31.55
C GLY A 47 25.49 4.23 31.81
N SER A 48 25.01 4.94 30.79
CA SER A 48 23.87 5.87 30.91
C SER A 48 22.58 5.10 31.21
N LYS A 49 21.75 5.64 32.09
CA LYS A 49 20.45 5.06 32.47
C LYS A 49 19.37 5.58 31.53
N ILE A 50 18.59 4.67 30.95
CA ILE A 50 17.49 4.95 30.02
C ILE A 50 16.17 4.64 30.71
N TYR A 51 15.30 5.64 30.80
CA TYR A 51 13.93 5.54 31.26
C TYR A 51 12.98 5.52 30.05
N GLN A 52 12.53 4.34 29.62
CA GLN A 52 11.60 4.18 28.50
C GLN A 52 10.15 4.23 28.99
N LEU A 53 9.42 5.28 28.62
CA LEU A 53 8.10 5.61 29.16
C LEU A 53 6.97 4.91 28.40
N HIS A 54 5.95 4.47 29.15
CA HIS A 54 4.76 3.82 28.63
C HIS A 54 3.49 4.50 29.18
N GLY A 55 2.52 4.78 28.30
CA GLY A 55 1.23 5.38 28.67
C GLY A 55 1.18 6.90 28.41
N PRO A 56 0.01 7.54 28.59
CA PRO A 56 -0.19 8.95 28.22
C PRO A 56 0.26 9.91 29.32
N LEU A 57 0.94 11.00 28.95
CA LEU A 57 1.32 12.09 29.85
C LEU A 57 0.36 13.28 29.68
N PHE A 58 -0.44 13.54 30.71
CA PHE A 58 -1.44 14.60 30.77
C PHE A 58 -1.76 14.95 32.24
N PHE A 59 -2.64 15.92 32.50
CA PHE A 59 -2.89 16.47 33.85
C PHE A 59 -3.19 15.41 34.93
N ALA A 60 -3.80 14.27 34.58
CA ALA A 60 -4.15 13.23 35.55
C ALA A 60 -3.08 12.15 35.76
N SER A 61 -2.00 12.13 34.96
CA SER A 61 -0.81 11.27 35.12
C SER A 61 0.46 12.07 35.44
N ALA A 62 0.44 13.40 35.28
CA ALA A 62 1.56 14.32 35.51
C ALA A 62 2.13 14.33 36.95
N THR A 63 1.38 13.87 37.95
CA THR A 63 1.91 13.63 39.31
C THR A 63 2.77 12.37 39.32
N SER A 64 2.20 11.22 38.94
CA SER A 64 2.91 9.94 38.94
C SER A 64 4.13 9.93 38.02
N PHE A 65 4.08 10.63 36.89
CA PHE A 65 5.26 10.89 36.06
C PHE A 65 6.45 11.44 36.85
N LYS A 66 6.22 12.41 37.76
CA LYS A 66 7.28 13.04 38.57
C LYS A 66 7.83 12.13 39.67
N GLU A 67 7.18 10.99 39.91
CA GLU A 67 7.53 9.99 40.94
C GLU A 67 8.31 8.80 40.35
N LEU A 68 8.41 8.68 39.02
CA LEU A 68 9.16 7.63 38.31
C LEU A 68 10.70 7.82 38.35
N PHE A 69 11.17 9.01 38.75
CA PHE A 69 12.55 9.47 38.58
C PHE A 69 13.19 9.82 39.92
N ASP A 70 14.48 9.51 40.08
CA ASP A 70 15.27 9.93 41.25
C ASP A 70 16.55 10.68 40.82
N PRO A 71 16.43 12.01 40.57
CA PRO A 71 17.56 12.86 40.24
C PRO A 71 18.69 12.88 41.28
N ALA A 72 18.48 12.39 42.51
CA ALA A 72 19.55 12.27 43.50
C ALA A 72 20.43 11.03 43.24
N SER A 73 19.85 9.86 43.02
CA SER A 73 20.60 8.59 42.87
C SER A 73 21.00 8.21 41.43
N ASP A 74 20.43 8.86 40.41
CA ASP A 74 20.74 8.60 38.99
C ASP A 74 22.19 8.90 38.57
N PRO A 75 22.72 8.33 37.47
CA PRO A 75 24.03 8.70 36.91
C PRO A 75 24.04 10.13 36.33
N ASP A 76 25.23 10.61 35.98
CA ASP A 76 25.44 11.97 35.44
C ASP A 76 24.79 12.21 34.07
N ASP A 77 24.59 11.15 33.28
CA ASP A 77 23.88 11.16 32.00
C ASP A 77 22.66 10.23 32.05
N VAL A 78 21.46 10.82 31.91
CA VAL A 78 20.17 10.11 31.93
C VAL A 78 19.43 10.37 30.62
N VAL A 79 18.86 9.31 30.03
CA VAL A 79 17.98 9.39 28.86
C VAL A 79 16.54 9.15 29.30
N ILE A 80 15.61 10.00 28.86
CA ILE A 80 14.17 9.73 28.95
C ILE A 80 13.64 9.54 27.54
N ASP A 81 13.13 8.35 27.26
CA ASP A 81 12.62 7.95 25.97
C ASP A 81 11.08 7.94 25.97
N PHE A 82 10.50 8.74 25.09
CA PHE A 82 9.06 8.91 24.91
C PHE A 82 8.46 8.01 23.82
N TYR A 83 9.18 7.00 23.30
CA TYR A 83 8.73 6.16 22.18
C TYR A 83 7.29 5.63 22.34
N TYR A 84 6.96 5.06 23.50
CA TYR A 84 5.63 4.51 23.86
C TYR A 84 4.75 5.47 24.69
N THR A 85 5.11 6.76 24.78
CA THR A 85 4.36 7.79 25.49
C THR A 85 3.98 8.95 24.56
N ARG A 86 2.87 9.61 24.87
CA ARG A 86 2.43 10.83 24.17
C ARG A 86 2.03 11.89 25.20
N VAL A 87 2.43 13.13 24.94
CA VAL A 87 2.11 14.29 25.79
C VAL A 87 0.89 14.99 25.21
N TYR A 88 -0.20 15.08 25.97
CA TYR A 88 -1.50 15.55 25.46
C TYR A 88 -1.87 16.97 25.90
N ASP A 89 -1.26 17.50 26.95
CA ASP A 89 -1.59 18.83 27.47
C ASP A 89 -0.39 19.60 28.06
N GLN A 90 -0.69 20.84 28.43
CA GLN A 90 0.24 21.79 29.05
C GLN A 90 0.78 21.30 30.41
N SER A 91 -0.01 20.56 31.19
CA SER A 91 0.43 20.02 32.48
C SER A 91 1.45 18.88 32.33
N GLY A 92 1.38 18.13 31.22
CA GLY A 92 2.42 17.19 30.81
C GLY A 92 3.74 17.90 30.45
N LEU A 93 3.68 19.02 29.74
CA LEU A 93 4.87 19.85 29.43
C LEU A 93 5.50 20.46 30.69
N GLU A 94 4.68 21.01 31.59
CA GLU A 94 5.12 21.53 32.89
C GLU A 94 5.74 20.43 33.76
N ALA A 95 5.28 19.18 33.62
CA ALA A 95 5.88 18.04 34.30
C ALA A 95 7.27 17.68 33.78
N ILE A 96 7.49 17.74 32.45
CA ILE A 96 8.81 17.54 31.83
C ILE A 96 9.77 18.69 32.21
N SER A 97 9.32 19.95 32.14
CA SER A 97 10.16 21.11 32.50
C SER A 97 10.62 21.02 33.96
N ALA A 98 9.69 20.80 34.90
CA ALA A 98 10.00 20.67 36.32
C ALA A 98 10.82 19.41 36.67
N LEU A 99 10.99 18.48 35.73
CA LEU A 99 11.91 17.35 35.86
C LEU A 99 13.32 17.71 35.37
N ALA A 100 13.43 18.40 34.23
CA ALA A 100 14.70 18.93 33.73
C ALA A 100 15.35 19.90 34.74
N ASP A 101 14.56 20.79 35.33
CA ASP A 101 15.01 21.72 36.39
C ASP A 101 15.63 20.97 37.59
N LYS A 102 15.09 19.79 37.97
CA LYS A 102 15.64 18.96 39.05
C LYS A 102 16.97 18.32 38.67
N TYR A 103 17.08 17.70 37.48
CA TYR A 103 18.34 17.10 37.04
C TYR A 103 19.44 18.17 36.92
N GLN A 104 19.12 19.37 36.41
CA GLN A 104 20.04 20.51 36.40
C GLN A 104 20.50 20.92 37.81
N GLN A 105 19.59 20.99 38.80
CA GLN A 105 19.93 21.31 40.19
C GLN A 105 20.87 20.27 40.83
N HIS A 106 20.84 19.01 40.36
CA HIS A 106 21.78 17.96 40.73
C HIS A 106 23.06 17.92 39.88
N GLY A 107 23.21 18.82 38.89
CA GLY A 107 24.36 18.89 37.99
C GLY A 107 24.37 17.86 36.86
N LYS A 108 23.26 17.14 36.66
CA LYS A 108 23.14 15.99 35.74
C LYS A 108 22.55 16.39 34.39
N ARG A 109 22.91 15.66 33.34
CA ARG A 109 22.46 15.86 31.96
C ARG A 109 21.23 15.02 31.67
N LEU A 110 20.26 15.61 31.00
CA LEU A 110 18.99 14.97 30.67
C LEU A 110 18.74 14.98 29.16
N HIS A 111 18.84 13.80 28.55
CA HIS A 111 18.62 13.60 27.12
C HIS A 111 17.17 13.18 26.89
N LEU A 112 16.40 13.92 26.09
CA LEU A 112 14.98 13.62 25.81
C LEU A 112 14.83 13.12 24.36
N THR A 113 14.42 11.86 24.18
CA THR A 113 14.28 11.23 22.85
C THR A 113 12.81 10.92 22.50
N HIS A 114 12.50 10.89 21.19
CA HIS A 114 11.16 10.63 20.63
C HIS A 114 10.01 11.55 21.11
N LEU A 115 10.33 12.67 21.77
CA LEU A 115 9.37 13.66 22.26
C LEU A 115 8.77 14.47 21.11
N SER A 116 7.44 14.67 21.03
CA SER A 116 6.78 15.24 19.84
C SER A 116 7.25 16.65 19.43
N ALA A 117 7.16 16.96 18.13
CA ALA A 117 7.76 18.17 17.54
C ALA A 117 7.25 19.50 18.14
N GLU A 118 5.98 19.61 18.54
CA GLU A 118 5.48 20.81 19.21
C GLU A 118 5.98 20.92 20.66
N CYS A 119 6.13 19.80 21.38
CA CYS A 119 6.80 19.78 22.68
C CYS A 119 8.27 20.22 22.55
N ARG A 120 8.99 19.75 21.52
CA ARG A 120 10.37 20.19 21.20
C ARG A 120 10.45 21.71 20.92
N LYS A 121 9.44 22.31 20.28
CA LYS A 121 9.37 23.78 20.06
C LYS A 121 9.08 24.57 21.32
N LEU A 122 8.21 24.07 22.20
CA LEU A 122 7.82 24.75 23.43
C LEU A 122 8.96 24.72 24.47
N LEU A 123 9.62 23.56 24.64
CA LEU A 123 10.81 23.43 25.49
C LEU A 123 12.01 24.20 24.96
N LYS A 124 12.10 24.47 23.65
CA LYS A 124 13.15 25.34 23.06
C LYS A 124 13.15 26.79 23.55
N ARG A 125 12.20 27.21 24.39
CA ARG A 125 12.24 28.50 25.11
C ARG A 125 12.88 28.43 26.50
N ALA A 126 13.26 27.24 27.00
CA ALA A 126 13.75 27.03 28.36
C ALA A 126 15.29 27.10 28.53
N GLY A 127 16.06 27.17 27.43
CA GLY A 127 17.53 27.36 27.47
C GLY A 127 18.35 26.09 27.23
N ASP A 128 19.67 26.21 27.40
CA ASP A 128 20.70 25.30 26.89
C ASP A 128 20.90 24.03 27.75
N LEU A 129 19.86 23.18 27.82
CA LEU A 129 19.82 22.01 28.71
C LEU A 129 19.52 20.67 28.00
N VAL A 130 19.42 20.63 26.68
CA VAL A 130 19.16 19.39 25.92
C VAL A 130 20.04 19.30 24.69
N GLU A 131 21.02 18.39 24.71
CA GLU A 131 21.61 17.88 23.47
C GLU A 131 20.59 16.94 22.81
N VAL A 132 20.01 17.37 21.68
CA VAL A 132 19.06 16.56 20.92
C VAL A 132 19.83 15.83 19.82
N ASN A 133 19.99 14.51 19.94
CA ASN A 133 20.45 13.70 18.83
C ASN A 133 19.37 13.65 17.75
N VAL A 134 19.70 14.07 16.52
CA VAL A 134 18.74 14.28 15.42
C VAL A 134 18.82 13.17 14.35
N SER A 135 19.56 12.09 14.58
CA SER A 135 19.75 11.01 13.59
C SER A 135 18.58 10.02 13.49
N GLU A 136 17.77 9.89 14.54
CA GLU A 136 16.78 8.79 14.70
C GLU A 136 15.35 9.28 14.98
N ASP A 137 15.13 10.60 15.10
CA ASP A 137 13.89 11.18 15.60
C ASP A 137 12.88 11.49 14.47
N PRO A 138 11.77 10.74 14.33
CA PRO A 138 10.86 10.84 13.20
C PRO A 138 10.10 12.19 13.15
N GLN A 139 9.81 12.67 11.94
CA GLN A 139 9.13 13.94 11.72
C GLN A 139 7.61 13.76 11.60
N TYR A 140 6.86 14.32 12.54
CA TYR A 140 5.40 14.36 12.52
C TYR A 140 4.87 15.79 12.62
N HIS A 141 3.88 16.10 11.80
CA HIS A 141 3.13 17.36 11.85
C HIS A 141 1.90 17.23 12.78
N VAL A 142 1.53 18.32 13.46
CA VAL A 142 0.25 18.42 14.17
C VAL A 142 -0.79 19.07 13.27
N THR A 143 -1.96 18.42 13.14
CA THR A 143 -3.13 18.98 12.46
C THR A 143 -3.77 20.09 13.29
N THR A 144 -3.86 21.30 12.73
CA THR A 144 -4.62 22.40 13.34
C THR A 144 -6.04 22.44 12.77
N GLU A 145 -6.84 21.43 13.09
CA GLU A 145 -8.25 21.42 12.73
C GLU A 145 -8.99 22.61 13.37
N ARG A 146 -9.41 23.55 12.53
CA ARG A 146 -10.45 24.52 12.89
C ARG A 146 -11.80 23.82 12.90
N ILE A 147 -12.18 23.28 14.07
CA ILE A 147 -13.59 22.98 14.36
C ILE A 147 -14.40 24.24 14.03
N SER A 148 -15.23 24.15 12.99
CA SER A 148 -16.06 25.25 12.53
C SER A 148 -17.44 25.14 13.18
N PRO A 149 -17.84 26.07 14.08
CA PRO A 149 -19.10 25.97 14.79
C PRO A 149 -20.28 26.35 13.89
N LEU A 150 -20.80 25.37 13.15
CA LEU A 150 -22.09 25.49 12.46
C LEU A 150 -23.24 25.34 13.47
N LEU A 151 -23.70 26.46 14.03
CA LEU A 151 -24.95 26.52 14.79
C LEU A 151 -25.65 27.87 14.64
N THR A 152 -26.56 27.95 13.68
CA THR A 152 -27.50 29.07 13.55
C THR A 152 -28.67 28.84 14.53
N ILE A 153 -28.85 29.71 15.52
CA ILE A 153 -30.03 29.70 16.39
C ILE A 153 -30.76 31.04 16.29
N THR A 154 -32.06 30.97 16.03
CA THR A 154 -33.00 32.09 16.10
C THR A 154 -33.90 31.94 17.33
N GLY A 155 -34.03 32.98 18.16
CA GLY A 155 -35.18 33.11 19.09
C GLY A 155 -34.86 33.51 20.54
N GLN A 156 -35.07 34.80 20.83
CA GLN A 156 -35.68 35.41 22.04
C GLN A 156 -35.33 34.94 23.48
N ALA A 157 -35.19 35.93 24.37
CA ALA A 157 -35.17 35.79 25.84
C ALA A 157 -36.51 36.24 26.47
N PRO A 158 -36.74 35.99 27.77
CA PRO A 158 -36.62 37.10 28.75
C PRO A 158 -35.94 36.71 30.10
N ALA A 159 -35.95 37.64 31.06
CA ALA A 159 -35.23 37.62 32.36
C ALA A 159 -36.11 37.09 33.55
N ASP A 160 -35.78 37.13 34.85
CA ASP A 160 -34.67 37.68 35.70
C ASP A 160 -34.72 36.92 37.09
N GLU A 161 -34.01 37.13 38.22
CA GLU A 161 -32.98 38.06 38.76
C GLU A 161 -32.28 37.35 39.97
N THR A 162 -31.50 38.08 40.78
CA THR A 162 -31.13 37.84 42.20
C THR A 162 -29.99 36.86 42.55
N ARG A 163 -28.77 37.31 42.25
CA ARG A 163 -27.71 37.67 43.21
C ARG A 163 -27.37 36.72 44.40
N ARG A 164 -26.07 36.36 44.47
CA ARG A 164 -25.16 36.14 45.63
C ARG A 164 -24.30 34.87 45.44
N ASP A 165 -23.09 34.72 45.99
CA ASP A 165 -22.01 35.66 46.39
C ASP A 165 -20.71 34.82 46.62
N GLY A 166 -19.52 35.42 46.48
CA GLY A 166 -18.27 34.96 47.12
C GLY A 166 -17.51 33.75 46.54
N ASP A 167 -16.58 33.98 45.60
CA ASP A 167 -15.13 33.70 45.76
C ASP A 167 -14.33 34.03 44.48
N VAL A 168 -12.99 34.06 44.58
CA VAL A 168 -12.10 34.60 43.53
C VAL A 168 -11.89 33.62 42.36
N LEU A 169 -12.70 33.80 41.32
CA LEU A 169 -12.46 33.27 39.97
C LEU A 169 -12.50 34.43 38.95
N PHE A 170 -11.64 34.39 37.93
CA PHE A 170 -11.59 35.44 36.89
C PHE A 170 -12.90 35.52 36.09
N ARG A 171 -13.72 36.56 36.31
CA ARG A 171 -14.89 36.86 35.46
C ARG A 171 -15.24 38.35 35.35
N LEU A 172 -15.92 38.65 34.24
CA LEU A 172 -16.36 39.94 33.71
C LEU A 172 -17.44 40.63 34.58
N VAL A 173 -17.45 41.97 34.71
CA VAL A 173 -18.67 42.75 35.04
C VAL A 173 -18.55 44.28 34.75
N LEU A 174 -19.37 44.77 33.79
CA LEU A 174 -20.21 46.01 33.74
C LEU A 174 -19.62 47.43 34.02
N VAL A 175 -20.29 48.58 33.76
CA VAL A 175 -21.71 48.99 33.47
C VAL A 175 -21.73 50.13 32.38
N HIS A 176 -22.75 50.95 32.01
CA HIS A 176 -24.07 51.30 32.57
C HIS A 176 -25.23 51.51 31.54
N ARG A 177 -25.53 52.75 31.09
CA ARG A 177 -26.79 53.21 30.42
C ARG A 177 -26.53 54.51 29.60
N HIS A 178 -27.39 55.08 28.74
CA HIS A 178 -28.86 55.13 28.54
C HIS A 178 -29.20 55.15 27.02
N GLY A 179 -30.45 55.13 26.49
CA GLY A 179 -31.81 55.07 27.08
C GLY A 179 -32.91 55.50 26.06
N THR A 180 -34.19 55.54 26.45
CA THR A 180 -35.37 55.95 25.64
C THR A 180 -36.38 56.72 26.54
N PRO A 181 -37.37 57.53 26.02
CA PRO A 181 -38.67 57.00 25.54
C PRO A 181 -39.29 57.87 24.37
N PRO A 182 -40.62 58.09 24.15
CA PRO A 182 -41.25 57.86 22.83
C PRO A 182 -42.15 59.04 22.29
N PRO A 183 -43.38 58.84 21.77
CA PRO A 183 -43.75 58.61 20.35
C PRO A 183 -44.64 59.72 19.73
N PHE A 184 -44.94 59.70 18.42
CA PHE A 184 -46.19 60.29 17.85
C PHE A 184 -46.57 59.71 16.46
N LEU A 185 -47.56 60.32 15.75
CA LEU A 185 -48.54 59.66 14.88
C LEU A 185 -48.50 59.99 13.35
N LEU A 186 -48.99 59.03 12.54
CA LEU A 186 -49.77 59.11 11.27
C LEU A 186 -49.19 59.69 9.94
N LEU A 187 -49.44 58.90 8.87
CA LEU A 187 -49.85 59.21 7.46
C LEU A 187 -49.10 60.22 6.54
N ARG A 188 -48.96 59.78 5.26
CA ARG A 188 -48.91 60.58 4.00
C ARG A 188 -47.65 61.47 3.79
N ASP A 189 -47.18 61.82 2.59
CA ASP A 189 -47.45 61.42 1.18
C ASP A 189 -46.26 61.93 0.29
N SER A 190 -45.96 61.48 -0.93
CA SER A 190 -46.40 60.30 -1.73
C SER A 190 -45.46 60.01 -2.93
N ILE A 191 -45.75 58.95 -3.69
CA ILE A 191 -45.49 58.74 -5.14
C ILE A 191 -44.04 58.72 -5.71
N VAL A 192 -43.06 59.47 -5.20
CA VAL A 192 -41.79 59.72 -5.93
C VAL A 192 -40.84 58.51 -6.02
N THR A 193 -40.82 57.61 -5.02
CA THR A 193 -39.76 56.61 -4.85
C THR A 193 -39.80 55.42 -5.83
N THR A 194 -40.92 55.19 -6.52
CA THR A 194 -41.14 53.97 -7.32
C THR A 194 -40.44 54.00 -8.68
N LEU A 195 -40.34 55.17 -9.33
CA LEU A 195 -39.82 55.28 -10.70
C LEU A 195 -38.29 55.21 -10.82
N ILE A 196 -37.55 55.56 -9.76
CA ILE A 196 -36.08 55.51 -9.77
C ILE A 196 -35.55 54.08 -9.57
N ARG A 197 -36.29 53.23 -8.83
CA ARG A 197 -35.86 51.84 -8.56
C ARG A 197 -35.90 50.93 -9.78
N THR A 198 -36.86 51.13 -10.69
CA THR A 198 -37.01 50.28 -11.89
C THR A 198 -35.90 50.53 -12.92
N ALA A 199 -35.40 51.77 -13.04
CA ALA A 199 -34.34 52.11 -14.00
C ALA A 199 -32.99 51.45 -13.65
N CYS A 200 -32.60 51.46 -12.37
CA CYS A 200 -31.34 50.85 -11.93
C CYS A 200 -31.36 49.31 -11.97
N LEU A 201 -32.54 48.69 -11.83
CA LEU A 201 -32.70 47.23 -11.87
C LEU A 201 -32.57 46.63 -13.28
N VAL A 202 -32.85 47.40 -14.34
CA VAL A 202 -32.69 46.93 -15.73
C VAL A 202 -31.24 47.10 -16.21
N LEU A 203 -30.56 48.21 -15.84
CA LEU A 203 -29.17 48.43 -16.26
C LEU A 203 -28.16 47.51 -15.56
N ALA A 204 -28.44 47.08 -14.32
CA ALA A 204 -27.61 46.12 -13.59
C ALA A 204 -27.67 44.68 -14.18
N ALA A 205 -28.70 44.36 -14.97
CA ALA A 205 -28.91 43.03 -15.53
C ALA A 205 -28.24 42.79 -16.91
N ALA A 206 -27.63 43.82 -17.51
CA ALA A 206 -27.16 43.79 -18.90
C ALA A 206 -25.62 43.86 -19.08
N LEU A 207 -24.85 43.91 -17.98
CA LEU A 207 -23.39 44.15 -18.01
C LEU A 207 -22.56 43.09 -17.25
N LEU A 208 -23.08 41.86 -17.09
CA LEU A 208 -22.35 40.73 -16.51
C LEU A 208 -22.28 39.45 -17.39
N PRO A 209 -21.84 39.53 -18.67
CA PRO A 209 -21.25 38.38 -19.36
C PRO A 209 -19.72 38.32 -19.14
N ALA A 210 -19.24 37.23 -18.54
CA ALA A 210 -17.84 36.99 -18.13
C ALA A 210 -17.29 37.98 -17.05
N VAL A 211 -16.59 37.56 -16.00
CA VAL A 211 -15.91 36.29 -15.74
C VAL A 211 -16.35 35.70 -14.39
N THR A 212 -17.26 34.73 -14.42
CA THR A 212 -17.27 33.65 -13.43
C THR A 212 -16.75 32.40 -14.10
N ALA A 213 -15.44 32.38 -14.34
CA ALA A 213 -14.74 31.11 -14.42
C ALA A 213 -14.88 30.48 -13.03
N GLN A 214 -15.89 29.63 -12.86
CA GLN A 214 -15.80 28.57 -11.87
C GLN A 214 -14.45 27.91 -12.14
N ALA A 215 -13.54 27.97 -11.18
CA ALA A 215 -12.52 26.94 -11.12
C ALA A 215 -13.29 25.65 -10.83
N THR A 216 -13.67 24.94 -11.90
CA THR A 216 -13.79 23.49 -11.82
C THR A 216 -12.47 23.04 -11.24
N SER A 217 -12.48 22.65 -9.96
CA SER A 217 -11.36 21.93 -9.40
C SER A 217 -11.08 20.80 -10.38
N ALA A 218 -9.88 20.77 -10.95
CA ALA A 218 -9.46 19.66 -11.79
C ALA A 218 -9.70 18.42 -10.93
N ARG A 219 -10.65 17.56 -11.35
CA ARG A 219 -11.12 16.44 -10.54
C ARG A 219 -9.86 15.68 -10.13
N ALA A 220 -9.64 15.56 -8.82
CA ALA A 220 -8.41 14.99 -8.29
C ALA A 220 -8.15 13.67 -9.02
N THR A 221 -6.97 13.58 -9.64
CA THR A 221 -6.59 12.38 -10.36
C THR A 221 -6.19 11.35 -9.30
N PRO A 222 -6.81 10.16 -9.29
CA PRO A 222 -6.73 9.23 -8.17
C PRO A 222 -5.30 8.74 -7.97
N ASN A 223 -4.91 8.50 -6.72
CA ASN A 223 -3.62 7.87 -6.45
C ASN A 223 -3.67 6.41 -6.91
N VAL A 224 -2.51 5.83 -7.14
CA VAL A 224 -2.38 4.44 -7.58
C VAL A 224 -1.32 3.74 -6.74
N VAL A 225 -1.68 2.59 -6.17
CA VAL A 225 -0.78 1.68 -5.46
C VAL A 225 -0.87 0.30 -6.12
N VAL A 226 0.28 -0.25 -6.52
CA VAL A 226 0.38 -1.61 -7.08
C VAL A 226 1.31 -2.41 -6.19
N ILE A 227 0.73 -3.28 -5.36
CA ILE A 227 1.42 -4.27 -4.53
C ILE A 227 1.59 -5.53 -5.40
N PHE A 228 2.84 -5.93 -5.65
CA PHE A 228 3.16 -6.91 -6.68
C PHE A 228 4.09 -7.99 -6.12
N ILE A 229 3.52 -9.15 -5.85
CA ILE A 229 4.18 -10.27 -5.16
C ILE A 229 5.02 -11.08 -6.14
N ASP A 230 6.02 -11.78 -5.63
CA ASP A 230 6.98 -12.59 -6.38
C ASP A 230 6.72 -14.07 -6.07
N ASP A 231 6.40 -14.90 -7.07
CA ASP A 231 6.09 -16.34 -6.92
C ASP A 231 4.86 -16.75 -6.07
N MET A 232 3.93 -15.84 -5.77
CA MET A 232 2.68 -16.20 -5.07
C MET A 232 1.69 -16.89 -6.02
N GLY A 233 1.04 -17.94 -5.54
CA GLY A 233 0.04 -18.71 -6.27
C GLY A 233 -1.40 -18.29 -6.03
N TYR A 234 -2.28 -18.77 -6.91
CA TYR A 234 -3.69 -18.40 -6.98
C TYR A 234 -4.45 -18.58 -5.67
N ALA A 235 -4.18 -19.62 -4.87
CA ALA A 235 -4.91 -19.95 -3.65
C ALA A 235 -4.12 -19.75 -2.34
N ASP A 236 -3.15 -18.83 -2.34
CA ASP A 236 -2.36 -18.50 -1.13
C ASP A 236 -3.00 -17.44 -0.22
N ILE A 237 -4.14 -16.84 -0.62
CA ILE A 237 -4.79 -15.79 0.16
C ILE A 237 -6.28 -16.11 0.39
N GLY A 238 -6.83 -15.65 1.52
CA GLY A 238 -8.21 -15.93 1.95
C GLY A 238 -9.30 -15.67 0.90
N PRO A 239 -9.28 -14.56 0.12
CA PRO A 239 -10.29 -14.29 -0.92
C PRO A 239 -10.33 -15.31 -2.08
N PHE A 240 -9.31 -16.17 -2.16
CA PHE A 240 -9.13 -17.22 -3.15
C PHE A 240 -9.16 -18.64 -2.55
N GLY A 241 -9.37 -18.78 -1.24
CA GLY A 241 -9.60 -20.06 -0.56
C GLY A 241 -8.42 -20.60 0.27
N CYS A 242 -7.45 -19.76 0.66
CA CYS A 242 -6.47 -20.18 1.67
C CYS A 242 -7.13 -20.28 3.05
N GLU A 243 -7.09 -21.46 3.66
CA GLU A 243 -7.52 -21.71 5.05
C GLU A 243 -6.34 -22.03 5.99
N SER A 244 -5.12 -22.13 5.48
CA SER A 244 -3.94 -22.59 6.25
C SER A 244 -3.35 -21.51 7.17
N TYR A 245 -3.52 -20.24 6.84
CA TYR A 245 -3.03 -19.10 7.61
C TYR A 245 -3.89 -17.86 7.29
N PRO A 246 -4.04 -16.90 8.24
CA PRO A 246 -4.97 -15.79 8.08
C PRO A 246 -4.38 -14.65 7.23
N THR A 247 -5.18 -14.06 6.34
CA THR A 247 -4.84 -12.86 5.56
C THR A 247 -5.88 -11.75 5.75
N PRO A 248 -6.09 -11.26 7.00
CA PRO A 248 -7.21 -10.38 7.34
C PRO A 248 -7.21 -9.02 6.63
N HIS A 249 -6.05 -8.49 6.24
CA HIS A 249 -5.99 -7.22 5.50
C HIS A 249 -6.36 -7.40 4.03
N LEU A 250 -6.02 -8.53 3.42
CA LEU A 250 -6.48 -8.92 2.08
C LEU A 250 -7.95 -9.35 2.05
N ASP A 251 -8.43 -10.02 3.11
CA ASP A 251 -9.86 -10.31 3.31
C ASP A 251 -10.67 -9.01 3.39
N ARG A 252 -10.17 -8.03 4.18
CA ARG A 252 -10.73 -6.67 4.25
C ARG A 252 -10.67 -5.97 2.89
N MET A 253 -9.54 -6.03 2.19
CA MET A 253 -9.37 -5.40 0.88
C MET A 253 -10.33 -5.98 -0.18
N ALA A 254 -10.64 -7.27 -0.11
CA ALA A 254 -11.64 -7.93 -0.95
C ALA A 254 -13.07 -7.53 -0.56
N ALA A 255 -13.39 -7.47 0.73
CA ALA A 255 -14.69 -7.00 1.21
C ALA A 255 -14.97 -5.52 0.86
N GLU A 256 -13.93 -4.68 0.80
CA GLU A 256 -14.01 -3.26 0.41
C GLU A 256 -13.77 -3.01 -1.08
N GLY A 257 -13.58 -4.05 -1.88
CA GLY A 257 -13.18 -3.97 -3.29
C GLY A 257 -13.79 -5.07 -4.16
N ARG A 258 -13.05 -5.49 -5.19
CA ARG A 258 -13.44 -6.55 -6.12
C ARG A 258 -12.34 -7.60 -6.28
N VAL A 259 -12.73 -8.87 -6.20
CA VAL A 259 -11.87 -10.04 -6.44
C VAL A 259 -11.94 -10.43 -7.91
N PHE A 260 -10.80 -10.62 -8.59
CA PHE A 260 -10.76 -11.03 -9.99
C PHE A 260 -10.29 -12.49 -10.10
N THR A 261 -11.18 -13.39 -10.50
CA THR A 261 -10.91 -14.84 -10.60
C THR A 261 -10.22 -15.22 -11.92
N ASP A 262 -10.29 -14.35 -12.92
CA ASP A 262 -9.70 -14.50 -14.26
C ASP A 262 -8.66 -13.39 -14.54
N PHE A 263 -7.80 -13.08 -13.56
CA PHE A 263 -6.67 -12.13 -13.69
C PHE A 263 -5.33 -12.83 -13.93
N HIS A 264 -4.48 -12.27 -14.80
CA HIS A 264 -3.30 -12.97 -15.33
C HIS A 264 -2.01 -12.14 -15.42
N ALA A 265 -0.91 -12.74 -14.98
CA ALA A 265 0.44 -12.37 -15.41
C ALA A 265 0.57 -12.54 -16.93
N ALA A 266 1.38 -11.69 -17.58
CA ALA A 266 1.57 -11.79 -19.04
C ALA A 266 2.38 -13.05 -19.45
N THR A 267 3.11 -13.65 -18.51
CA THR A 267 3.87 -14.89 -18.67
C THR A 267 4.35 -15.42 -17.32
N ALA A 268 4.61 -16.72 -17.22
CA ALA A 268 4.98 -17.41 -15.99
C ALA A 268 6.45 -17.23 -15.54
N VAL A 269 7.03 -16.02 -15.64
CA VAL A 269 8.40 -15.71 -15.17
C VAL A 269 8.65 -14.22 -14.93
N CYS A 270 9.31 -13.92 -13.82
CA CYS A 270 9.46 -12.59 -13.21
C CYS A 270 9.80 -11.41 -14.15
N SER A 271 11.00 -11.36 -14.75
CA SER A 271 11.41 -10.18 -15.53
C SER A 271 10.51 -9.92 -16.74
N ALA A 272 10.08 -10.98 -17.40
CA ALA A 272 9.20 -10.89 -18.56
C ALA A 272 7.79 -10.39 -18.16
N SER A 273 7.23 -10.89 -17.04
CA SER A 273 5.95 -10.41 -16.48
C SER A 273 6.03 -8.96 -15.97
N ARG A 274 7.10 -8.61 -15.24
CA ARG A 274 7.37 -7.24 -14.76
C ARG A 274 7.53 -6.26 -15.93
N ALA A 275 8.15 -6.67 -17.04
CA ALA A 275 8.25 -5.83 -18.23
C ALA A 275 6.87 -5.58 -18.87
N ALA A 276 6.01 -6.59 -18.88
CA ALA A 276 4.66 -6.50 -19.42
C ALA A 276 3.73 -5.63 -18.56
N LEU A 277 3.82 -5.72 -17.23
CA LEU A 277 3.19 -4.79 -16.29
C LEU A 277 3.64 -3.34 -16.54
N MET A 278 4.97 -3.13 -16.64
CA MET A 278 5.53 -1.79 -16.78
C MET A 278 5.22 -1.13 -18.12
N THR A 279 5.02 -1.89 -19.21
CA THR A 279 4.90 -1.34 -20.59
C THR A 279 3.56 -1.62 -21.27
N GLY A 280 2.66 -2.40 -20.65
CA GLY A 280 1.43 -2.86 -21.28
C GLY A 280 1.62 -3.73 -22.53
N CYS A 281 2.80 -4.34 -22.71
CA CYS A 281 3.18 -5.08 -23.91
C CYS A 281 3.45 -6.57 -23.60
N TYR A 282 3.23 -7.46 -24.57
CA TYR A 282 3.73 -8.84 -24.45
C TYR A 282 5.26 -8.82 -24.27
N PRO A 283 5.86 -9.72 -23.46
CA PRO A 283 7.31 -9.72 -23.23
C PRO A 283 8.12 -9.93 -24.53
N ASN A 284 7.57 -10.71 -25.46
CA ASN A 284 8.07 -10.83 -26.84
C ASN A 284 8.21 -9.49 -27.57
N ARG A 285 7.27 -8.55 -27.37
CA ARG A 285 7.25 -7.26 -28.07
C ARG A 285 8.40 -6.35 -27.65
N VAL A 286 8.84 -6.44 -26.39
CA VAL A 286 9.92 -5.61 -25.80
C VAL A 286 11.25 -6.37 -25.65
N SER A 287 11.32 -7.61 -26.15
CA SER A 287 12.47 -8.52 -26.04
C SER A 287 13.04 -8.69 -24.61
N ILE A 288 12.16 -8.81 -23.62
CA ILE A 288 12.49 -9.23 -22.25
C ILE A 288 11.88 -10.60 -22.04
N GLN A 289 12.72 -11.63 -22.02
CA GLN A 289 12.29 -13.03 -21.89
C GLN A 289 13.00 -13.71 -20.72
N GLY A 290 12.31 -14.61 -20.03
CA GLY A 290 12.84 -15.29 -18.85
C GLY A 290 13.04 -14.35 -17.65
N ALA A 291 14.13 -14.58 -16.92
CA ALA A 291 14.60 -13.77 -15.79
C ALA A 291 16.00 -13.22 -16.09
N LEU A 292 16.25 -11.94 -15.78
CA LEU A 292 17.51 -11.26 -16.09
C LEU A 292 18.55 -11.48 -14.99
N SER A 293 19.59 -12.27 -15.29
CA SER A 293 20.64 -12.58 -14.32
C SER A 293 21.55 -11.38 -13.98
N PRO A 294 22.34 -11.46 -12.90
CA PRO A 294 23.34 -10.44 -12.56
C PRO A 294 24.47 -10.26 -13.59
N GLY A 295 24.54 -11.14 -14.61
CA GLY A 295 25.46 -11.00 -15.75
C GLY A 295 24.84 -10.33 -16.99
N ALA A 296 23.55 -9.99 -16.96
CA ALA A 296 22.83 -9.47 -18.12
C ALA A 296 23.30 -8.06 -18.51
N ARG A 297 23.94 -7.93 -19.68
CA ARG A 297 24.29 -6.63 -20.31
C ARG A 297 23.12 -5.99 -21.09
N HIS A 298 21.89 -6.27 -20.67
CA HIS A 298 20.66 -5.71 -21.26
C HIS A 298 19.55 -5.61 -20.23
N GLY A 299 18.57 -4.76 -20.53
CA GLY A 299 17.38 -4.52 -19.72
C GLY A 299 16.23 -4.00 -20.57
N LEU A 300 15.18 -3.48 -19.92
CA LEU A 300 14.12 -2.75 -20.61
C LEU A 300 14.73 -1.57 -21.41
N HIS A 301 14.31 -1.38 -22.66
CA HIS A 301 14.89 -0.33 -23.49
C HIS A 301 14.48 1.05 -22.96
N PRO A 302 15.38 2.05 -22.84
CA PRO A 302 15.04 3.43 -22.47
C PRO A 302 14.15 4.20 -23.46
N ASP A 303 13.47 3.50 -24.37
CA ASP A 303 12.50 4.05 -25.32
C ASP A 303 11.09 3.44 -25.10
N GLU A 304 10.94 2.50 -24.17
CA GLU A 304 9.66 1.85 -23.87
C GLU A 304 8.99 2.58 -22.73
N THR A 305 8.00 3.42 -23.05
CA THR A 305 7.32 4.26 -22.06
C THR A 305 6.71 3.42 -20.94
N THR A 306 7.11 3.67 -19.69
CA THR A 306 6.58 2.92 -18.55
C THR A 306 5.30 3.51 -17.99
N ILE A 307 4.56 2.71 -17.23
CA ILE A 307 3.42 3.16 -16.42
C ILE A 307 3.81 4.26 -15.42
N ALA A 308 5.04 4.28 -14.91
CA ALA A 308 5.54 5.36 -14.07
C ALA A 308 5.72 6.66 -14.87
N GLU A 309 6.21 6.59 -16.10
CA GLU A 309 6.36 7.75 -17.00
C GLU A 309 5.00 8.30 -17.46
N VAL A 310 4.04 7.42 -17.73
CA VAL A 310 2.63 7.78 -18.00
C VAL A 310 2.05 8.58 -16.83
N CYS A 311 2.18 8.08 -15.59
CA CYS A 311 1.76 8.80 -14.38
C CYS A 311 2.49 10.16 -14.23
N LYS A 312 3.81 10.16 -14.40
CA LYS A 312 4.67 11.35 -14.28
C LYS A 312 4.34 12.43 -15.31
N SER A 313 3.86 12.07 -16.50
CA SER A 313 3.35 13.00 -17.51
C SER A 313 2.13 13.83 -17.04
N ARG A 314 1.43 13.35 -16.00
CA ARG A 314 0.32 14.03 -15.32
C ARG A 314 0.69 14.57 -13.93
N GLY A 315 2.00 14.69 -13.64
CA GLY A 315 2.50 15.33 -12.42
C GLY A 315 2.45 14.45 -11.17
N TYR A 316 2.37 13.13 -11.33
CA TYR A 316 2.41 12.19 -10.20
C TYR A 316 3.82 12.12 -9.60
N ALA A 317 3.92 12.04 -8.27
CA ALA A 317 5.11 11.49 -7.62
C ALA A 317 5.17 9.99 -7.86
N THR A 318 6.37 9.44 -8.08
CA THR A 318 6.53 8.03 -8.47
C THR A 318 7.57 7.29 -7.61
N ALA A 319 7.20 6.15 -7.02
CA ALA A 319 8.10 5.35 -6.18
C ALA A 319 8.07 3.86 -6.50
N CYS A 320 9.23 3.21 -6.40
CA CYS A 320 9.42 1.77 -6.51
C CYS A 320 10.11 1.25 -5.25
N PHE A 321 9.42 0.45 -4.43
CA PHE A 321 10.00 -0.16 -3.22
C PHE A 321 9.97 -1.68 -3.30
N GLY A 322 11.09 -2.26 -3.74
CA GLY A 322 11.27 -3.70 -3.83
C GLY A 322 12.12 -4.19 -5.03
N LYS A 323 11.75 -5.36 -5.57
CA LYS A 323 12.43 -6.08 -6.66
C LYS A 323 12.10 -5.48 -8.03
N TRP A 324 13.12 -4.93 -8.70
CA TRP A 324 12.97 -4.36 -10.04
C TRP A 324 13.02 -5.42 -11.15
N HIS A 325 14.15 -6.12 -11.30
CA HIS A 325 14.38 -7.24 -12.22
C HIS A 325 14.28 -6.93 -13.73
N LEU A 326 14.22 -5.65 -14.15
CA LEU A 326 14.22 -5.24 -15.57
C LEU A 326 15.58 -4.75 -16.10
N GLY A 327 16.63 -4.94 -15.32
CA GLY A 327 18.01 -4.58 -15.65
C GLY A 327 18.69 -3.95 -14.44
N HIS A 328 19.94 -4.32 -14.18
CA HIS A 328 20.69 -3.91 -12.98
C HIS A 328 21.78 -2.86 -13.25
N LEU A 329 22.02 -2.54 -14.53
CA LEU A 329 23.01 -1.56 -14.96
C LEU A 329 22.40 -0.14 -14.93
N PRO A 330 23.20 0.93 -14.75
CA PRO A 330 22.69 2.28 -14.45
C PRO A 330 21.66 2.82 -15.44
N GLU A 331 21.75 2.48 -16.71
CA GLU A 331 20.80 2.88 -17.76
C GLU A 331 19.44 2.16 -17.71
N PHE A 332 19.29 1.13 -16.88
CA PHE A 332 18.06 0.33 -16.75
C PHE A 332 17.42 0.39 -15.35
N LEU A 333 17.97 1.15 -14.41
CA LEU A 333 17.41 1.29 -13.06
C LEU A 333 16.05 2.02 -13.07
N PRO A 334 15.18 1.84 -12.05
CA PRO A 334 13.86 2.47 -11.98
C PRO A 334 13.88 4.00 -12.16
N THR A 335 14.94 4.67 -11.68
CA THR A 335 15.15 6.12 -11.80
C THR A 335 15.37 6.61 -13.23
N ARG A 336 15.64 5.68 -14.17
CA ARG A 336 15.75 5.93 -15.62
C ARG A 336 14.52 5.46 -16.41
N GLN A 337 13.49 5.00 -15.70
CA GLN A 337 12.29 4.33 -16.22
C GLN A 337 11.03 4.89 -15.52
N GLY A 338 11.03 6.21 -15.27
CA GLY A 338 9.96 6.99 -14.67
C GLY A 338 10.12 7.34 -13.19
N PHE A 339 10.56 6.41 -12.34
CA PHE A 339 10.46 6.56 -10.88
C PHE A 339 11.31 7.70 -10.29
N ASP A 340 10.76 8.47 -9.35
CA ASP A 340 11.49 9.50 -8.57
C ASP A 340 12.27 8.86 -7.41
N GLU A 341 11.66 7.89 -6.74
CA GLU A 341 12.24 7.17 -5.60
C GLU A 341 12.39 5.68 -5.90
N TYR A 342 13.54 5.11 -5.52
CA TYR A 342 13.79 3.67 -5.58
C TYR A 342 14.47 3.20 -4.30
N PHE A 343 14.02 2.07 -3.77
CA PHE A 343 14.76 1.28 -2.79
C PHE A 343 14.47 -0.21 -2.99
N GLY A 344 15.49 -1.08 -2.93
CA GLY A 344 15.31 -2.52 -3.02
C GLY A 344 16.34 -3.24 -3.89
N LEU A 345 15.96 -4.42 -4.40
CA LEU A 345 16.85 -5.31 -5.15
C LEU A 345 16.73 -5.11 -6.67
N PRO A 346 17.83 -5.18 -7.43
CA PRO A 346 17.79 -5.02 -8.88
C PRO A 346 17.35 -6.30 -9.63
N TYR A 347 17.34 -7.45 -8.96
CA TYR A 347 16.96 -8.78 -9.47
C TYR A 347 16.43 -9.68 -8.33
N SER A 348 16.10 -10.95 -8.58
CA SER A 348 15.67 -11.90 -7.54
C SER A 348 16.71 -12.06 -6.42
N ASN A 349 16.27 -12.38 -5.20
CA ASN A 349 17.15 -12.60 -4.06
C ASN A 349 17.94 -13.92 -4.07
N ASP A 350 17.47 -14.94 -4.80
CA ASP A 350 18.24 -16.18 -5.05
C ASP A 350 19.48 -15.96 -5.94
N MET A 351 19.57 -14.82 -6.63
CA MET A 351 20.69 -14.48 -7.51
C MET A 351 21.90 -13.95 -6.73
N TRP A 352 22.30 -14.70 -5.71
CA TRP A 352 23.29 -14.36 -4.70
C TRP A 352 24.28 -15.52 -4.44
N PRO A 353 25.36 -15.33 -3.65
CA PRO A 353 26.43 -16.34 -3.55
C PRO A 353 26.08 -17.59 -2.74
N TYR A 354 24.95 -17.66 -2.04
CA TYR A 354 24.65 -18.74 -1.10
C TYR A 354 23.62 -19.72 -1.71
N PRO A 355 23.88 -21.05 -1.70
CA PRO A 355 22.87 -22.02 -2.11
C PRO A 355 21.69 -22.00 -1.11
N PRO A 356 20.44 -22.24 -1.55
CA PRO A 356 19.29 -22.33 -0.66
C PRO A 356 19.51 -23.35 0.46
N GLY A 357 19.15 -22.98 1.69
CA GLY A 357 19.29 -23.83 2.87
C GLY A 357 20.74 -24.09 3.29
N ARG A 358 21.71 -23.40 2.68
CA ARG A 358 23.17 -23.50 2.93
C ARG A 358 23.83 -22.14 3.18
N GLU A 359 23.07 -21.25 3.81
CA GLU A 359 23.51 -19.93 4.27
C GLU A 359 24.58 -20.04 5.38
N ASP A 360 24.71 -21.21 5.99
CA ASP A 360 25.73 -21.61 6.98
C ASP A 360 27.16 -21.63 6.43
N LEU A 361 27.32 -21.69 5.10
CA LEU A 361 28.61 -21.98 4.48
C LEU A 361 29.54 -20.76 4.37
N GLU A 362 30.35 -20.56 5.40
CA GLU A 362 31.56 -19.74 5.29
C GLU A 362 32.46 -20.20 4.13
N HIS A 363 32.82 -19.25 3.26
CA HIS A 363 34.00 -19.26 2.39
C HIS A 363 34.45 -20.60 1.79
N GLY A 364 33.61 -21.25 0.96
CA GLY A 364 34.09 -22.40 0.17
C GLY A 364 33.19 -22.94 -0.94
N ARG A 365 31.87 -22.79 -0.86
CA ARG A 365 30.92 -23.40 -1.81
C ARG A 365 29.89 -22.40 -2.36
N ARG A 366 30.36 -21.19 -2.69
CA ARG A 366 29.52 -20.12 -3.25
C ARG A 366 28.99 -20.50 -4.63
N GLY A 367 27.76 -20.08 -4.94
CA GLY A 367 27.19 -20.13 -6.28
C GLY A 367 27.89 -19.15 -7.25
N ASN A 368 27.58 -19.26 -8.54
CA ASN A 368 28.19 -18.46 -9.62
C ASN A 368 27.66 -17.01 -9.69
N TYR A 369 26.95 -16.52 -8.68
CA TYR A 369 26.39 -15.17 -8.62
C TYR A 369 27.25 -14.23 -7.77
N PRO A 370 27.26 -12.91 -8.07
CA PRO A 370 27.90 -11.91 -7.22
C PRO A 370 27.16 -11.75 -5.89
N PRO A 371 27.78 -11.07 -4.90
CA PRO A 371 27.07 -10.51 -3.75
C PRO A 371 25.77 -9.79 -4.14
N LEU A 372 24.69 -10.04 -3.39
CA LEU A 372 23.39 -9.39 -3.60
C LEU A 372 23.45 -7.93 -3.12
N PRO A 373 23.15 -6.93 -3.96
CA PRO A 373 23.19 -5.52 -3.57
C PRO A 373 21.80 -4.93 -3.29
N LEU A 374 21.72 -4.08 -2.26
CA LEU A 374 20.54 -3.26 -1.93
C LEU A 374 20.76 -1.84 -2.43
N TYR A 375 19.81 -1.28 -3.18
CA TYR A 375 19.88 0.08 -3.73
C TYR A 375 19.03 1.08 -2.94
N LYS A 376 19.47 2.35 -2.93
CA LYS A 376 18.66 3.53 -2.64
C LYS A 376 18.92 4.59 -3.72
N GLY A 377 17.94 4.84 -4.58
CA GLY A 377 18.14 5.50 -5.86
C GLY A 377 19.22 4.76 -6.67
N GLU A 378 20.16 5.49 -7.25
CA GLU A 378 21.24 4.93 -8.08
C GLU A 378 22.48 4.49 -7.25
N ARG A 379 22.36 4.43 -5.92
CA ARG A 379 23.47 4.10 -5.01
C ARG A 379 23.22 2.77 -4.31
N ILE A 380 24.20 1.88 -4.35
CA ILE A 380 24.22 0.68 -3.51
C ILE A 380 24.44 1.12 -2.05
N VAL A 381 23.59 0.68 -1.13
CA VAL A 381 23.62 0.98 0.31
C VAL A 381 23.99 -0.22 1.17
N ASN A 382 23.72 -1.45 0.71
CA ASN A 382 24.37 -2.66 1.21
C ASN A 382 24.92 -3.42 -0.02
N VAL A 383 26.21 -3.77 -0.01
CA VAL A 383 26.89 -4.44 -1.14
C VAL A 383 26.78 -5.98 -1.10
N ASN A 384 26.33 -6.55 0.02
CA ASN A 384 26.21 -7.99 0.25
C ASN A 384 25.17 -8.24 1.35
N LEU A 385 23.89 -8.38 0.99
CA LEU A 385 22.85 -8.74 1.96
C LEU A 385 23.18 -10.09 2.62
N THR A 386 23.01 -10.13 3.93
CA THR A 386 22.99 -11.34 4.76
C THR A 386 21.56 -11.92 4.85
N PRO A 387 21.37 -13.15 5.36
CA PRO A 387 20.04 -13.66 5.72
C PRO A 387 19.25 -12.71 6.63
N ALA A 388 19.92 -12.03 7.56
CA ALA A 388 19.29 -11.07 8.47
C ALA A 388 18.85 -9.77 7.75
N ASP A 389 19.62 -9.28 6.78
CA ASP A 389 19.16 -8.18 5.91
C ASP A 389 17.92 -8.57 5.12
N GLN A 390 17.88 -9.81 4.60
CA GLN A 390 16.75 -10.31 3.82
C GLN A 390 15.46 -10.43 4.65
N ALA A 391 15.56 -10.89 5.90
CA ALA A 391 14.44 -10.96 6.86
C ALA A 391 13.81 -9.60 7.19
N LEU A 392 14.49 -8.49 6.86
CA LEU A 392 13.99 -7.13 7.05
C LEU A 392 13.48 -6.46 5.76
N LEU A 393 13.47 -7.15 4.61
CA LEU A 393 13.09 -6.52 3.33
C LEU A 393 11.61 -6.13 3.29
N THR A 394 10.70 -7.05 3.64
CA THR A 394 9.25 -6.78 3.61
C THR A 394 8.89 -5.61 4.53
N THR A 395 9.36 -5.62 5.77
CA THR A 395 9.29 -4.48 6.71
C THR A 395 9.87 -3.19 6.10
N GLN A 396 11.10 -3.19 5.58
CA GLN A 396 11.73 -1.97 5.04
C GLN A 396 11.02 -1.41 3.80
N TYR A 397 10.47 -2.25 2.93
CA TYR A 397 9.67 -1.81 1.77
C TYR A 397 8.35 -1.19 2.25
N THR A 398 7.70 -1.80 3.24
CA THR A 398 6.46 -1.31 3.85
C THR A 398 6.64 0.07 4.49
N GLU A 399 7.66 0.24 5.33
CA GLU A 399 7.95 1.51 6.00
C GLU A 399 8.18 2.66 5.01
N ARG A 400 8.82 2.39 3.87
CA ARG A 400 9.05 3.38 2.80
C ARG A 400 7.78 3.66 1.99
N ALA A 401 6.96 2.65 1.73
CA ALA A 401 5.64 2.81 1.12
C ALA A 401 4.74 3.70 1.98
N VAL A 402 4.74 3.49 3.30
CA VAL A 402 4.00 4.30 4.28
C VAL A 402 4.52 5.74 4.35
N ASP A 403 5.83 5.95 4.51
CA ASP A 403 6.46 7.28 4.51
C ASP A 403 6.17 8.06 3.22
N PHE A 404 6.25 7.40 2.06
CA PHE A 404 5.90 8.02 0.78
C PHE A 404 4.43 8.45 0.71
N ILE A 405 3.50 7.63 1.22
CA ILE A 405 2.08 8.00 1.32
C ILE A 405 1.89 9.21 2.26
N ASP A 406 2.44 9.20 3.48
CA ASP A 406 2.35 10.34 4.41
C ASP A 406 3.00 11.63 3.82
N ARG A 407 4.04 11.48 2.99
CA ARG A 407 4.69 12.60 2.31
C ARG A 407 3.88 13.18 1.16
N HIS A 408 3.07 12.41 0.42
CA HIS A 408 2.37 12.91 -0.78
C HIS A 408 0.84 13.01 -0.66
N ALA A 409 0.20 12.25 0.22
CA ALA A 409 -1.24 12.29 0.43
C ALA A 409 -1.76 13.71 0.71
N GLY A 410 -2.86 14.07 0.06
CA GLY A 410 -3.48 15.41 0.14
C GLY A 410 -2.68 16.56 -0.51
N LYS A 411 -1.49 16.30 -1.07
CA LYS A 411 -0.59 17.35 -1.61
C LYS A 411 -0.45 17.26 -3.13
N GLN A 412 -0.24 16.06 -3.66
CA GLN A 412 -0.16 15.77 -5.09
C GLN A 412 -0.49 14.29 -5.35
N PRO A 413 -0.98 13.91 -6.54
CA PRO A 413 -1.24 12.51 -6.86
C PRO A 413 0.06 11.69 -6.87
N PHE A 414 -0.03 10.39 -6.61
CA PHE A 414 1.13 9.51 -6.62
C PHE A 414 0.87 8.12 -7.23
N PHE A 415 1.93 7.54 -7.79
CA PHE A 415 2.00 6.16 -8.26
C PHE A 415 3.08 5.42 -7.45
N LEU A 416 2.64 4.46 -6.65
CA LEU A 416 3.47 3.68 -5.75
C LEU A 416 3.48 2.22 -6.19
N TYR A 417 4.64 1.74 -6.63
CA TYR A 417 4.88 0.34 -6.95
C TYR A 417 5.61 -0.32 -5.78
N VAL A 418 5.02 -1.35 -5.19
CA VAL A 418 5.59 -2.14 -4.09
C VAL A 418 5.83 -3.59 -4.57
N PRO A 419 6.86 -3.81 -5.41
CA PRO A 419 7.23 -5.14 -5.87
C PRO A 419 7.95 -5.93 -4.78
N HIS A 420 7.21 -6.53 -3.84
CA HIS A 420 7.80 -7.34 -2.78
C HIS A 420 8.71 -8.43 -3.34
N THR A 421 9.78 -8.74 -2.59
CA THR A 421 10.74 -9.81 -2.92
C THR A 421 10.26 -11.16 -2.43
N MET A 422 9.51 -11.18 -1.33
CA MET A 422 8.74 -12.34 -0.92
C MET A 422 7.51 -12.50 -1.83
N VAL A 423 7.02 -13.70 -2.10
CA VAL A 423 7.34 -15.02 -1.51
C VAL A 423 8.42 -15.82 -2.27
N HIS A 424 9.24 -15.18 -3.10
CA HIS A 424 10.26 -15.87 -3.88
C HIS A 424 11.34 -16.47 -2.96
N VAL A 425 11.61 -17.77 -3.16
CA VAL A 425 12.65 -18.51 -2.44
C VAL A 425 14.05 -17.93 -2.75
N PRO A 426 15.01 -17.96 -1.80
CA PRO A 426 14.87 -18.38 -0.39
C PRO A 426 13.96 -17.45 0.43
N LEU A 427 13.12 -18.06 1.26
CA LEU A 427 12.15 -17.36 2.11
C LEU A 427 12.84 -16.73 3.33
N TYR A 428 12.50 -15.48 3.64
CA TYR A 428 12.87 -14.84 4.90
C TYR A 428 11.70 -14.02 5.47
N VAL A 429 11.57 -14.06 6.79
CA VAL A 429 10.52 -13.39 7.56
C VAL A 429 11.12 -12.71 8.78
N SER A 430 10.57 -11.58 9.21
CA SER A 430 11.01 -10.92 10.45
C SER A 430 10.57 -11.67 11.71
N GLU A 431 11.24 -11.40 12.84
CA GLU A 431 10.92 -12.00 14.14
C GLU A 431 9.47 -11.73 14.61
N LYS A 432 8.82 -10.69 14.05
CA LYS A 432 7.40 -10.37 14.25
C LYS A 432 6.49 -11.55 13.83
N PHE A 433 6.79 -12.16 12.68
CA PHE A 433 5.94 -13.17 12.02
C PHE A 433 6.54 -14.58 11.99
N ALA A 434 7.81 -14.74 12.35
CA ALA A 434 8.43 -16.05 12.54
C ALA A 434 7.65 -16.95 13.53
N GLY A 435 7.23 -18.12 13.04
CA GLY A 435 6.49 -19.14 13.78
C GLY A 435 5.08 -18.74 14.20
N LYS A 436 4.40 -17.80 13.51
CA LYS A 436 3.06 -17.32 13.90
C LYS A 436 1.91 -17.98 13.13
N SER A 437 2.16 -18.46 11.91
CA SER A 437 1.12 -19.02 11.04
C SER A 437 0.63 -20.40 11.47
N GLY A 438 1.51 -21.21 12.06
CA GLY A 438 1.28 -22.64 12.24
C GLY A 438 1.37 -23.47 10.94
N ALA A 439 1.65 -22.83 9.80
CA ALA A 439 1.67 -23.41 8.46
C ALA A 439 3.06 -23.43 7.81
N GLY A 440 4.12 -23.28 8.62
CA GLY A 440 5.50 -23.23 8.17
C GLY A 440 5.93 -21.86 7.64
N LEU A 441 7.18 -21.76 7.20
CA LEU A 441 7.83 -20.50 6.85
C LEU A 441 7.10 -19.74 5.72
N TYR A 442 6.47 -20.44 4.77
CA TYR A 442 5.69 -19.80 3.72
C TYR A 442 4.48 -19.03 4.29
N GLY A 443 3.71 -19.64 5.20
CA GLY A 443 2.59 -18.98 5.86
C GLY A 443 3.02 -17.79 6.74
N ASP A 444 4.16 -17.91 7.43
CA ASP A 444 4.74 -16.80 8.20
C ASP A 444 5.08 -15.60 7.31
N VAL A 445 5.67 -15.86 6.13
CA VAL A 445 6.00 -14.82 5.14
C VAL A 445 4.74 -14.18 4.55
N VAL A 446 3.70 -14.95 4.21
CA VAL A 446 2.44 -14.38 3.69
C VAL A 446 1.73 -13.54 4.77
N MET A 447 1.84 -13.89 6.05
CA MET A 447 1.34 -13.02 7.13
C MET A 447 2.09 -11.68 7.24
N GLU A 448 3.41 -11.62 7.00
CA GLU A 448 4.11 -10.33 6.94
C GLU A 448 3.72 -9.53 5.68
N LEU A 449 3.40 -10.20 4.57
CA LEU A 449 2.87 -9.55 3.35
C LEU A 449 1.45 -9.00 3.57
N ASP A 450 0.58 -9.72 4.28
CA ASP A 450 -0.75 -9.23 4.64
C ASP A 450 -0.67 -8.02 5.59
N TRP A 451 0.21 -8.06 6.60
CA TRP A 451 0.51 -6.88 7.41
C TRP A 451 1.02 -5.69 6.58
N SER A 452 1.85 -5.94 5.56
CA SER A 452 2.30 -4.89 4.63
C SER A 452 1.13 -4.23 3.89
N VAL A 453 0.16 -5.02 3.42
CA VAL A 453 -1.11 -4.52 2.84
C VAL A 453 -1.88 -3.69 3.88
N GLY A 454 -1.95 -4.16 5.13
CA GLY A 454 -2.59 -3.47 6.24
C GLY A 454 -2.02 -2.08 6.53
N GLU A 455 -0.69 -1.95 6.66
CA GLU A 455 -0.02 -0.67 6.90
C GLU A 455 -0.20 0.31 5.73
N ILE A 456 -0.12 -0.19 4.49
CA ILE A 456 -0.34 0.61 3.28
C ILE A 456 -1.78 1.16 3.24
N LEU A 457 -2.79 0.32 3.51
CA LEU A 457 -4.18 0.76 3.59
C LEU A 457 -4.40 1.77 4.74
N ALA A 458 -3.82 1.51 5.92
CA ALA A 458 -3.89 2.42 7.06
C ALA A 458 -3.20 3.78 6.81
N ALA A 459 -2.16 3.81 5.97
CA ALA A 459 -1.52 5.06 5.53
C ALA A 459 -2.43 5.86 4.58
N LEU A 460 -3.11 5.19 3.64
CA LEU A 460 -4.08 5.85 2.74
C LEU A 460 -5.30 6.40 3.49
N GLU A 461 -5.77 5.67 4.50
CA GLU A 461 -6.84 6.11 5.40
C GLU A 461 -6.41 7.31 6.26
N ARG A 462 -5.24 7.23 6.92
CA ARG A 462 -4.64 8.33 7.68
C ARG A 462 -4.40 9.58 6.84
N GLY A 463 -3.98 9.41 5.58
CA GLY A 463 -3.78 10.49 4.62
C GLY A 463 -5.06 11.09 4.04
N GLY A 464 -6.25 10.55 4.38
CA GLY A 464 -7.54 11.02 3.86
C GLY A 464 -7.75 10.75 2.37
N VAL A 465 -7.00 9.83 1.77
CA VAL A 465 -6.99 9.52 0.33
C VAL A 465 -7.47 8.12 -0.02
N GLY A 466 -7.79 7.28 0.97
CA GLY A 466 -8.15 5.86 0.81
C GLY A 466 -9.40 5.59 -0.04
N ASP A 467 -10.30 6.56 -0.22
CA ASP A 467 -11.47 6.44 -1.09
C ASP A 467 -11.18 6.76 -2.55
N ASP A 468 -10.21 7.65 -2.81
CA ASP A 468 -9.78 8.10 -4.15
C ASP A 468 -8.37 7.60 -4.51
N THR A 469 -8.09 6.37 -4.09
CA THR A 469 -6.88 5.63 -4.43
C THR A 469 -7.26 4.27 -4.99
N LEU A 470 -6.73 3.93 -6.18
CA LEU A 470 -6.76 2.58 -6.72
C LEU A 470 -5.61 1.78 -6.09
N VAL A 471 -5.96 0.79 -5.25
CA VAL A 471 -5.01 -0.21 -4.74
C VAL A 471 -5.22 -1.51 -5.50
N VAL A 472 -4.16 -2.04 -6.10
CA VAL A 472 -4.12 -3.35 -6.76
C VAL A 472 -3.16 -4.25 -6.00
N PHE A 473 -3.60 -5.45 -5.62
CA PHE A 473 -2.76 -6.53 -5.12
C PHE A 473 -2.79 -7.68 -6.13
N THR A 474 -1.63 -8.17 -6.56
CA THR A 474 -1.50 -9.39 -7.38
C THR A 474 -0.04 -9.92 -7.42
N SER A 475 0.21 -11.02 -8.13
CA SER A 475 1.51 -11.70 -8.26
C SER A 475 2.13 -11.50 -9.65
N ASP A 476 3.45 -11.72 -9.79
CA ASP A 476 4.16 -11.65 -11.07
C ASP A 476 4.16 -12.96 -11.87
N ASN A 477 4.02 -14.10 -11.19
CA ASN A 477 3.72 -15.41 -11.75
C ASN A 477 3.26 -16.37 -10.64
N GLY A 478 2.45 -17.36 -11.02
CA GLY A 478 2.08 -18.48 -10.14
C GLY A 478 3.28 -19.27 -9.60
N PRO A 479 3.06 -20.23 -8.69
CA PRO A 479 4.06 -20.55 -7.68
C PRO A 479 5.14 -21.51 -8.16
N TRP A 480 6.32 -21.45 -7.53
CA TRP A 480 7.47 -22.28 -7.88
C TRP A 480 7.41 -23.68 -7.23
N ILE A 481 6.35 -24.42 -7.57
CA ILE A 481 5.88 -25.67 -6.93
C ILE A 481 6.94 -26.75 -6.61
N ASN A 482 8.10 -26.79 -7.27
CA ASN A 482 9.14 -27.76 -6.96
C ASN A 482 9.91 -27.47 -5.66
N PHE A 483 9.70 -26.32 -5.02
CA PHE A 483 10.15 -26.03 -3.65
C PHE A 483 9.18 -26.54 -2.56
N GLY A 484 8.03 -27.12 -2.95
CA GLY A 484 7.12 -27.84 -2.04
C GLY A 484 6.59 -26.96 -0.91
N GLU A 485 6.95 -27.27 0.34
CA GLU A 485 6.49 -26.53 1.53
C GLU A 485 7.07 -25.10 1.65
N HIS A 486 8.00 -24.72 0.77
CA HIS A 486 8.48 -23.34 0.58
C HIS A 486 7.91 -22.69 -0.69
N ALA A 487 6.86 -23.25 -1.29
CA ALA A 487 6.17 -22.70 -2.47
C ALA A 487 4.65 -22.56 -2.24
N GLY A 488 4.05 -21.67 -3.02
CA GLY A 488 2.62 -21.40 -3.00
C GLY A 488 1.72 -22.45 -3.64
N SER A 489 0.43 -22.28 -3.41
CA SER A 489 -0.65 -23.10 -3.95
C SER A 489 -1.20 -22.56 -5.26
N ALA A 490 -1.04 -23.34 -6.32
CA ALA A 490 -1.70 -23.10 -7.60
C ALA A 490 -3.16 -23.60 -7.63
N GLY A 491 -3.66 -24.27 -6.59
CA GLY A 491 -4.97 -24.93 -6.62
C GLY A 491 -6.13 -23.97 -6.94
N PRO A 492 -7.16 -24.39 -7.70
CA PRO A 492 -7.39 -25.71 -8.31
C PRO A 492 -6.71 -25.88 -9.70
N LEU A 493 -5.75 -25.02 -10.04
CA LEU A 493 -5.20 -24.88 -11.38
C LEU A 493 -4.04 -25.86 -11.64
N ARG A 494 -3.68 -26.04 -12.92
CA ARG A 494 -2.64 -26.97 -13.38
C ARG A 494 -1.23 -26.35 -13.37
N GLU A 495 -0.27 -27.12 -12.86
CA GLU A 495 1.17 -26.79 -12.75
C GLU A 495 1.45 -25.46 -12.01
N GLY A 496 2.51 -24.73 -12.38
CA GLY A 496 3.02 -23.55 -11.68
C GLY A 496 3.98 -22.74 -12.55
N LYS A 497 4.82 -21.91 -11.91
CA LYS A 497 5.88 -21.07 -12.54
C LYS A 497 6.59 -21.81 -13.68
N GLY A 498 6.90 -21.10 -14.76
CA GLY A 498 7.63 -21.67 -15.91
C GLY A 498 6.78 -22.45 -16.92
N THR A 499 5.45 -22.46 -16.76
CA THR A 499 4.50 -23.12 -17.65
C THR A 499 3.36 -22.18 -18.04
N MET A 500 2.68 -22.43 -19.17
CA MET A 500 1.48 -21.68 -19.55
C MET A 500 0.18 -22.46 -19.30
N TRP A 501 0.22 -23.42 -18.38
CA TRP A 501 -0.96 -23.94 -17.70
C TRP A 501 -1.47 -22.86 -16.73
N GLU A 502 -2.76 -22.88 -16.38
CA GLU A 502 -3.39 -21.80 -15.61
C GLU A 502 -2.64 -21.49 -14.30
N GLY A 503 -2.15 -22.50 -13.59
CA GLY A 503 -1.40 -22.34 -12.33
C GLY A 503 -0.06 -21.61 -12.46
N GLY A 504 0.45 -21.40 -13.68
CA GLY A 504 1.68 -20.65 -13.92
C GLY A 504 1.52 -19.15 -14.19
N TYR A 505 0.33 -18.68 -14.56
CA TYR A 505 0.12 -17.28 -14.98
C TYR A 505 -1.27 -16.70 -14.64
N ARG A 506 -2.17 -17.47 -14.01
CA ARG A 506 -3.41 -16.95 -13.38
C ARG A 506 -3.09 -16.66 -11.92
N GLU A 507 -3.28 -15.41 -11.54
CA GLU A 507 -2.76 -14.86 -10.29
C GLU A 507 -3.89 -14.51 -9.34
N PRO A 508 -3.66 -14.53 -8.00
CA PRO A 508 -4.62 -13.92 -7.10
C PRO A 508 -4.66 -12.42 -7.42
N CYS A 509 -5.85 -11.83 -7.49
CA CYS A 509 -5.99 -10.40 -7.72
C CYS A 509 -7.17 -9.80 -6.97
N VAL A 510 -6.88 -8.74 -6.22
CA VAL A 510 -7.87 -7.90 -5.53
C VAL A 510 -7.61 -6.44 -5.92
N MET A 511 -8.66 -5.71 -6.28
CA MET A 511 -8.58 -4.27 -6.53
C MET A 511 -9.57 -3.51 -5.65
N ARG A 512 -9.11 -2.47 -4.96
CA ARG A 512 -9.89 -1.65 -4.04
C ARG A 512 -9.80 -0.17 -4.47
N TRP A 513 -10.94 0.45 -4.72
CA TRP A 513 -11.08 1.89 -4.99
C TRP A 513 -12.50 2.33 -4.60
N PRO A 514 -12.77 2.67 -3.33
CA PRO A 514 -14.14 2.79 -2.79
C PRO A 514 -15.04 3.78 -3.54
N ALA A 515 -14.49 4.86 -4.10
CA ALA A 515 -15.26 5.83 -4.89
C ALA A 515 -15.75 5.31 -6.26
N ARG A 516 -15.32 4.11 -6.71
CA ARG A 516 -15.51 3.64 -8.10
C ARG A 516 -15.71 2.13 -8.29
N ILE A 517 -15.04 1.28 -7.53
CA ILE A 517 -15.15 -0.19 -7.63
C ILE A 517 -16.25 -0.64 -6.66
N PRO A 518 -17.23 -1.47 -7.09
CA PRO A 518 -18.28 -1.95 -6.20
C PRO A 518 -17.71 -2.94 -5.17
N ALA A 519 -17.78 -2.56 -3.89
CA ALA A 519 -17.25 -3.34 -2.77
C ALA A 519 -17.95 -4.70 -2.59
N GLY A 520 -17.19 -5.71 -2.15
CA GLY A 520 -17.68 -7.06 -1.88
C GLY A 520 -18.06 -7.86 -3.12
N THR A 521 -17.58 -7.47 -4.30
CA THR A 521 -17.93 -8.12 -5.58
C THR A 521 -16.84 -9.05 -6.11
N ARG A 522 -17.19 -9.87 -7.09
CA ARG A 522 -16.24 -10.68 -7.86
C ARG A 522 -16.31 -10.31 -9.35
N CYS A 523 -15.27 -10.67 -10.10
CA CYS A 523 -15.17 -10.51 -11.54
C CYS A 523 -14.56 -11.78 -12.14
N ASP A 524 -15.28 -12.41 -13.06
CA ASP A 524 -14.86 -13.63 -13.76
C ASP A 524 -14.51 -13.36 -15.24
N GLU A 525 -14.36 -12.07 -15.60
CA GLU A 525 -13.95 -11.62 -16.94
C GLU A 525 -12.43 -11.54 -17.05
N PHE A 526 -11.89 -11.96 -18.20
CA PHE A 526 -10.45 -12.02 -18.43
C PHE A 526 -9.78 -10.64 -18.34
N ALA A 527 -8.77 -10.53 -17.49
CA ALA A 527 -7.89 -9.35 -17.38
C ALA A 527 -6.42 -9.77 -17.20
N THR A 528 -5.48 -8.87 -17.47
CA THR A 528 -4.04 -9.14 -17.34
C THR A 528 -3.23 -7.94 -16.85
N THR A 529 -2.05 -8.17 -16.26
CA THR A 529 -1.13 -7.12 -15.78
C THR A 529 -0.77 -6.08 -16.84
N MET A 530 -0.80 -6.45 -18.14
CA MET A 530 -0.61 -5.49 -19.24
C MET A 530 -1.71 -4.42 -19.34
N ASP A 531 -2.91 -4.69 -18.82
CA ASP A 531 -4.06 -3.79 -18.92
C ASP A 531 -3.94 -2.60 -17.96
N LEU A 532 -3.12 -2.72 -16.92
CA LEU A 532 -2.97 -1.69 -15.90
C LEU A 532 -2.39 -0.38 -16.47
N LEU A 533 -1.43 -0.43 -17.41
CA LEU A 533 -0.91 0.79 -18.05
C LEU A 533 -2.00 1.58 -18.81
N PRO A 534 -2.69 1.01 -19.83
CA PRO A 534 -3.73 1.75 -20.57
C PRO A 534 -4.94 2.13 -19.70
N THR A 535 -5.31 1.29 -18.72
CA THR A 535 -6.38 1.60 -17.77
C THR A 535 -6.02 2.81 -16.90
N ILE A 536 -4.80 2.83 -16.33
CA ILE A 536 -4.33 3.94 -15.52
C ILE A 536 -4.14 5.20 -16.37
N ALA A 537 -3.64 5.08 -17.61
CA ALA A 537 -3.56 6.19 -18.56
C ALA A 537 -4.93 6.83 -18.79
N GLY A 538 -5.95 6.05 -19.16
CA GLY A 538 -7.32 6.53 -19.36
C GLY A 538 -7.94 7.13 -18.08
N MET A 539 -7.71 6.50 -16.93
CA MET A 539 -8.17 6.95 -15.61
C MET A 539 -7.63 8.32 -15.20
N ILE A 540 -6.34 8.59 -15.47
CA ILE A 540 -5.69 9.88 -15.15
C ILE A 540 -5.73 10.86 -16.34
N GLY A 541 -6.35 10.46 -17.44
CA GLY A 541 -6.43 11.21 -18.69
C GLY A 541 -5.07 11.45 -19.35
N ALA A 542 -4.07 10.59 -19.15
CA ALA A 542 -2.79 10.63 -19.86
C ALA A 542 -2.92 10.08 -21.29
N GLU A 543 -2.01 10.52 -22.16
CA GLU A 543 -1.86 9.90 -23.49
C GLU A 543 -1.28 8.48 -23.36
N LEU A 544 -1.65 7.60 -24.29
CA LEU A 544 -1.02 6.28 -24.40
C LEU A 544 0.37 6.40 -25.05
N PRO A 545 1.29 5.44 -24.80
CA PRO A 545 2.57 5.39 -25.49
C PRO A 545 2.44 5.39 -27.02
N GLU A 546 3.28 6.16 -27.72
CA GLU A 546 3.28 6.23 -29.20
C GLU A 546 3.56 4.86 -29.85
N ARG A 547 4.31 4.00 -29.16
CA ARG A 547 4.63 2.64 -29.59
C ARG A 547 3.47 1.70 -29.24
N LYS A 548 3.03 0.87 -30.19
CA LYS A 548 1.98 -0.14 -29.98
C LYS A 548 2.21 -0.94 -28.68
N ILE A 549 1.23 -0.84 -27.78
CA ILE A 549 1.02 -1.69 -26.61
C ILE A 549 -0.01 -2.79 -26.92
N ASP A 550 -0.14 -3.78 -26.03
CA ASP A 550 -1.03 -4.94 -26.19
C ASP A 550 -2.19 -4.97 -25.19
N GLY A 551 -2.02 -4.40 -24.00
CA GLY A 551 -3.06 -4.25 -23.00
C GLY A 551 -4.28 -3.43 -23.48
N LYS A 552 -5.32 -3.41 -22.66
CA LYS A 552 -6.61 -2.76 -22.91
C LYS A 552 -7.04 -1.95 -21.68
N ASP A 553 -7.87 -0.94 -21.90
CA ASP A 553 -8.58 -0.30 -20.78
C ASP A 553 -9.63 -1.26 -20.22
N ILE A 554 -9.43 -1.68 -18.97
CA ILE A 554 -10.36 -2.54 -18.21
C ILE A 554 -11.13 -1.75 -17.14
N LEU A 555 -11.09 -0.41 -17.12
CA LEU A 555 -11.87 0.41 -16.19
C LEU A 555 -13.38 0.05 -16.19
N PRO A 556 -14.03 -0.23 -17.35
CA PRO A 556 -15.43 -0.69 -17.36
C PRO A 556 -15.64 -2.06 -16.69
N VAL A 557 -14.65 -2.96 -16.75
CA VAL A 557 -14.66 -4.30 -16.13
C VAL A 557 -14.40 -4.18 -14.62
N MET A 558 -13.54 -3.24 -14.21
CA MET A 558 -13.27 -2.96 -12.80
C MET A 558 -14.47 -2.34 -12.08
N THR A 559 -15.12 -1.35 -12.71
CA THR A 559 -16.16 -0.53 -12.06
C THR A 559 -17.61 -0.93 -12.38
N GLY A 560 -17.82 -1.97 -13.18
CA GLY A 560 -19.13 -2.48 -13.56
C GLY A 560 -19.05 -3.84 -14.24
N ASP A 561 -20.13 -4.28 -14.87
CA ASP A 561 -20.24 -5.64 -15.44
C ASP A 561 -20.06 -5.64 -16.96
N ALA A 562 -19.02 -4.92 -17.42
CA ALA A 562 -18.60 -4.96 -18.83
C ALA A 562 -17.81 -6.26 -19.12
N PRO A 563 -17.97 -6.87 -20.31
CA PRO A 563 -17.16 -8.02 -20.71
C PRO A 563 -15.70 -7.62 -20.95
N SER A 564 -14.80 -8.61 -20.91
CA SER A 564 -13.39 -8.41 -21.21
C SER A 564 -13.18 -7.76 -22.60
N PRO A 565 -12.28 -6.75 -22.73
CA PRO A 565 -11.91 -6.16 -24.01
C PRO A 565 -10.98 -7.07 -24.86
N HIS A 566 -10.63 -8.27 -24.37
CA HIS A 566 -9.78 -9.23 -25.08
C HIS A 566 -10.59 -10.35 -25.73
N GLU A 567 -10.55 -10.48 -27.06
CA GLU A 567 -11.06 -11.69 -27.73
C GLU A 567 -10.17 -12.91 -27.43
N VAL A 568 -8.86 -12.70 -27.47
CA VAL A 568 -7.83 -13.71 -27.16
C VAL A 568 -6.59 -13.09 -26.51
N PHE A 569 -5.96 -13.89 -25.65
CA PHE A 569 -4.64 -13.71 -25.06
C PHE A 569 -3.65 -14.73 -25.62
N TYR A 570 -2.40 -14.32 -25.80
CA TYR A 570 -1.33 -15.12 -26.39
C TYR A 570 -0.37 -15.62 -25.32
N CYS A 571 -0.50 -16.89 -24.93
CA CYS A 571 0.27 -17.48 -23.84
C CYS A 571 1.71 -17.79 -24.30
N TYR A 572 2.57 -16.78 -24.23
CA TYR A 572 4.00 -16.90 -24.51
C TYR A 572 4.79 -17.32 -23.26
N TYR A 573 5.82 -18.15 -23.46
CA TYR A 573 6.88 -18.38 -22.47
C TYR A 573 8.24 -18.45 -23.17
N ASP A 574 9.27 -17.81 -22.60
CA ASP A 574 10.48 -17.40 -23.33
C ASP A 574 10.11 -16.77 -24.67
N ARG A 575 10.30 -17.45 -25.80
CA ARG A 575 9.98 -16.98 -27.16
C ARG A 575 9.04 -17.95 -27.90
N GLN A 576 8.35 -18.81 -27.16
CA GLN A 576 7.50 -19.89 -27.67
C GLN A 576 6.03 -19.55 -27.45
N LEU A 577 5.20 -19.61 -28.50
CA LEU A 577 3.75 -19.49 -28.35
C LEU A 577 3.21 -20.86 -27.90
N ARG A 578 2.82 -20.98 -26.63
CA ARG A 578 2.45 -22.27 -26.01
C ARG A 578 0.94 -22.52 -25.99
N ALA A 579 0.14 -21.47 -25.92
CA ALA A 579 -1.31 -21.56 -26.06
C ALA A 579 -1.91 -20.26 -26.63
N VAL A 580 -3.15 -20.33 -27.11
CA VAL A 580 -4.01 -19.17 -27.37
C VAL A 580 -5.31 -19.36 -26.61
N ARG A 581 -5.72 -18.34 -25.86
CA ARG A 581 -6.85 -18.42 -24.94
C ARG A 581 -7.86 -17.31 -25.23
N GLY A 582 -9.13 -17.65 -25.38
CA GLY A 582 -10.25 -16.71 -25.16
C GLY A 582 -10.86 -16.88 -23.77
N THR A 583 -11.89 -16.11 -23.45
CA THR A 583 -12.57 -16.10 -22.12
C THR A 583 -13.06 -17.47 -21.65
N ARG A 584 -13.46 -18.38 -22.56
CA ARG A 584 -13.87 -19.76 -22.23
C ARG A 584 -12.89 -20.84 -22.69
N TRP A 585 -12.27 -20.65 -23.85
CA TRP A 585 -11.59 -21.72 -24.60
C TRP A 585 -10.08 -21.47 -24.66
N LYS A 586 -9.29 -22.46 -24.27
CA LYS A 586 -7.82 -22.41 -24.32
C LYS A 586 -7.27 -23.53 -25.19
N LEU A 587 -6.67 -23.15 -26.32
CA LEU A 587 -5.97 -24.05 -27.24
C LEU A 587 -4.49 -24.10 -26.88
N VAL A 588 -4.03 -25.22 -26.36
CA VAL A 588 -2.62 -25.51 -26.16
C VAL A 588 -2.00 -26.00 -27.48
N LEU A 589 -0.81 -25.51 -27.78
CA LEU A 589 -0.07 -25.80 -29.02
C LEU A 589 1.08 -26.78 -28.73
N PRO A 590 1.48 -27.65 -29.67
CA PRO A 590 2.49 -28.69 -29.40
C PRO A 590 3.86 -28.14 -28.95
N HIS A 591 4.20 -28.31 -27.68
CA HIS A 591 5.42 -27.77 -27.06
C HIS A 591 5.93 -28.66 -25.92
N GLN A 592 7.19 -28.48 -25.50
CA GLN A 592 7.74 -29.12 -24.30
C GLN A 592 7.59 -28.22 -23.08
N TYR A 593 7.23 -28.80 -21.92
CA TYR A 593 7.06 -28.06 -20.67
C TYR A 593 7.59 -28.85 -19.46
N ARG A 594 7.89 -28.12 -18.37
CA ARG A 594 8.36 -28.65 -17.09
C ARG A 594 7.19 -29.09 -16.23
N THR A 595 7.24 -30.28 -15.64
CA THR A 595 6.13 -30.87 -14.86
C THR A 595 6.63 -31.53 -13.57
N LEU A 596 5.80 -31.51 -12.54
CA LEU A 596 5.94 -32.44 -11.40
C LEU A 596 5.06 -33.69 -11.54
N ALA A 597 4.10 -33.71 -12.46
CA ALA A 597 3.16 -34.82 -12.68
C ALA A 597 2.46 -35.32 -11.39
N GLY A 598 2.18 -34.41 -10.46
CA GLY A 598 1.58 -34.75 -9.14
C GLY A 598 2.57 -35.29 -8.10
N ARG A 599 3.87 -35.37 -8.40
CA ARG A 599 4.90 -35.62 -7.38
C ARG A 599 4.92 -34.46 -6.35
N PRO A 600 5.21 -34.75 -5.07
CA PRO A 600 5.46 -33.69 -4.10
C PRO A 600 6.66 -32.84 -4.53
N GLY A 601 6.62 -31.55 -4.16
CA GLY A 601 7.77 -30.67 -4.23
C GLY A 601 8.83 -30.99 -3.17
N GLY A 602 9.83 -30.13 -3.08
CA GLY A 602 10.92 -30.22 -2.12
C GLY A 602 10.58 -29.84 -0.68
N LYS A 603 11.61 -29.71 0.13
CA LYS A 603 11.56 -29.53 1.59
C LYS A 603 12.71 -28.69 2.10
N ASP A 604 12.54 -28.04 3.25
CA ASP A 604 13.58 -27.26 3.92
C ASP A 604 14.29 -26.22 3.00
N GLY A 605 13.56 -25.68 2.02
CA GLY A 605 14.09 -24.76 1.00
C GLY A 605 14.87 -25.40 -0.16
N PHE A 606 15.05 -26.72 -0.19
CA PHE A 606 15.67 -27.44 -1.31
C PHE A 606 14.63 -27.86 -2.35
N PRO A 607 14.83 -27.60 -3.65
CA PRO A 607 13.90 -28.01 -4.70
C PRO A 607 14.07 -29.48 -5.11
N VAL A 608 13.00 -30.07 -5.67
CA VAL A 608 13.09 -31.30 -6.48
C VAL A 608 13.26 -31.00 -7.97
N GLU A 609 13.81 -31.93 -8.73
CA GLU A 609 13.93 -31.79 -10.19
C GLU A 609 12.57 -31.94 -10.90
N TYR A 610 12.36 -31.09 -11.90
CA TYR A 610 11.23 -31.16 -12.83
C TYR A 610 11.49 -32.21 -13.91
N GLU A 611 10.45 -32.96 -14.28
CA GLU A 611 10.47 -33.72 -15.53
C GLU A 611 10.18 -32.82 -16.74
N GLN A 612 10.64 -33.24 -17.92
CA GLN A 612 10.29 -32.60 -19.19
C GLN A 612 9.31 -33.50 -19.93
N THR A 613 8.11 -32.99 -20.17
CA THR A 613 7.06 -33.66 -20.95
C THR A 613 6.65 -32.81 -22.16
N ARG A 614 5.65 -33.27 -22.92
CA ARG A 614 5.20 -32.63 -24.16
C ARG A 614 3.68 -32.54 -24.21
N ALA A 615 3.16 -31.33 -24.42
CA ALA A 615 1.77 -31.11 -24.80
C ALA A 615 1.56 -31.41 -26.29
N GLY A 616 0.37 -31.91 -26.62
CA GLY A 616 -0.15 -32.08 -27.97
C GLY A 616 -0.77 -30.80 -28.51
N LEU A 617 -1.81 -30.96 -29.34
CA LEU A 617 -2.71 -29.88 -29.75
C LEU A 617 -4.03 -30.14 -29.01
N GLU A 618 -4.20 -29.51 -27.86
CA GLU A 618 -5.23 -29.81 -26.86
C GLU A 618 -6.13 -28.59 -26.65
N LEU A 619 -7.42 -28.77 -26.39
CA LEU A 619 -8.39 -27.69 -26.16
C LEU A 619 -9.13 -27.89 -24.85
N TYR A 620 -9.07 -26.90 -23.96
CA TYR A 620 -9.73 -26.93 -22.65
C TYR A 620 -10.87 -25.91 -22.55
N ASP A 621 -11.95 -26.31 -21.87
CA ASP A 621 -13.12 -25.49 -21.55
C ASP A 621 -13.01 -24.91 -20.14
N LEU A 622 -12.27 -23.81 -19.97
CA LEU A 622 -11.94 -23.24 -18.66
C LEU A 622 -13.17 -22.85 -17.81
N LYS A 623 -14.36 -22.73 -18.42
CA LYS A 623 -15.62 -22.49 -17.69
C LYS A 623 -16.13 -23.72 -16.94
N ASN A 624 -15.78 -24.92 -17.40
CA ASN A 624 -16.21 -26.19 -16.79
C ASN A 624 -15.01 -27.01 -16.24
N ASP A 625 -13.80 -26.73 -16.71
CA ASP A 625 -12.56 -27.44 -16.41
C ASP A 625 -11.39 -26.43 -16.27
N ILE A 626 -11.43 -25.64 -15.19
CA ILE A 626 -10.38 -24.67 -14.84
C ILE A 626 -9.03 -25.35 -14.53
N GLY A 627 -9.04 -26.65 -14.21
CA GLY A 627 -7.88 -27.48 -13.93
C GLY A 627 -7.23 -28.09 -15.19
N GLU A 628 -7.75 -27.80 -16.38
CA GLU A 628 -7.21 -28.27 -17.67
C GLU A 628 -6.97 -29.79 -17.69
N THR A 629 -7.99 -30.55 -17.28
CA THR A 629 -7.96 -32.01 -17.11
C THR A 629 -8.47 -32.77 -18.33
N THR A 630 -9.38 -32.17 -19.10
CA THR A 630 -10.13 -32.83 -20.17
C THR A 630 -9.93 -32.11 -21.51
N ASP A 631 -9.10 -32.68 -22.39
CA ASP A 631 -8.98 -32.24 -23.77
C ASP A 631 -10.27 -32.56 -24.54
N VAL A 632 -10.84 -31.55 -25.22
CA VAL A 632 -12.02 -31.66 -26.08
C VAL A 632 -11.78 -31.13 -27.51
N ALA A 633 -10.53 -31.16 -27.97
CA ALA A 633 -10.14 -30.70 -29.30
C ALA A 633 -10.80 -31.49 -30.45
N ALA A 634 -11.13 -32.77 -30.24
CA ALA A 634 -11.79 -33.61 -31.24
C ALA A 634 -13.28 -33.26 -31.41
N GLU A 635 -13.92 -32.86 -30.32
CA GLU A 635 -15.34 -32.48 -30.22
C GLU A 635 -15.60 -31.04 -30.69
N GLN A 636 -14.56 -30.19 -30.70
CA GLN A 636 -14.66 -28.74 -30.98
C GLN A 636 -13.76 -28.25 -32.13
N PRO A 637 -13.74 -28.91 -33.32
CA PRO A 637 -12.78 -28.62 -34.39
C PRO A 637 -12.89 -27.18 -34.93
N GLU A 638 -14.07 -26.55 -34.91
CA GLU A 638 -14.26 -25.15 -35.32
C GLU A 638 -13.58 -24.17 -34.35
N ILE A 639 -13.61 -24.45 -33.04
CA ILE A 639 -12.93 -23.65 -32.02
C ILE A 639 -11.42 -23.80 -32.15
N VAL A 640 -10.93 -25.02 -32.36
CA VAL A 640 -9.51 -25.29 -32.66
C VAL A 640 -9.06 -24.49 -33.89
N ALA A 641 -9.80 -24.57 -35.00
CA ALA A 641 -9.46 -23.84 -36.22
C ALA A 641 -9.43 -22.31 -36.02
N ARG A 642 -10.39 -21.74 -35.28
CA ARG A 642 -10.41 -20.30 -34.95
C ARG A 642 -9.19 -19.90 -34.12
N LEU A 643 -8.90 -20.61 -33.03
CA LEU A 643 -7.77 -20.30 -32.15
C LEU A 643 -6.41 -20.55 -32.82
N GLN A 644 -6.31 -21.50 -33.77
CA GLN A 644 -5.15 -21.62 -34.66
C GLN A 644 -4.98 -20.40 -35.59
N GLY A 645 -6.08 -19.82 -36.09
CA GLY A 645 -6.04 -18.56 -36.86
C GLY A 645 -5.43 -17.41 -36.06
N HIS A 646 -5.84 -17.24 -34.81
CA HIS A 646 -5.24 -16.27 -33.89
C HIS A 646 -3.77 -16.60 -33.56
N ALA A 647 -3.40 -17.87 -33.40
CA ALA A 647 -2.01 -18.29 -33.23
C ALA A 647 -1.13 -17.88 -34.43
N GLU A 648 -1.66 -17.99 -35.66
CA GLU A 648 -0.98 -17.56 -36.88
C GLU A 648 -0.84 -16.03 -36.98
N GLN A 649 -1.73 -15.24 -36.37
CA GLN A 649 -1.53 -13.79 -36.21
C GLN A 649 -0.42 -13.49 -35.21
N ALA A 650 -0.47 -14.06 -33.99
CA ALA A 650 0.55 -13.86 -32.97
C ALA A 650 1.96 -14.20 -33.49
N ARG A 651 2.08 -15.34 -34.18
CA ARG A 651 3.31 -15.77 -34.87
C ARG A 651 3.86 -14.78 -35.90
N ARG A 652 3.00 -13.98 -36.54
CA ARG A 652 3.42 -12.94 -37.51
C ARG A 652 3.85 -11.66 -36.79
N GLU A 653 3.14 -11.23 -35.74
CA GLU A 653 3.46 -9.99 -35.02
C GLU A 653 4.62 -10.14 -34.02
N LEU A 654 4.60 -11.18 -33.20
CA LEU A 654 5.43 -11.38 -32.01
C LEU A 654 6.48 -12.51 -32.17
N GLY A 655 6.42 -13.24 -33.28
CA GLY A 655 7.30 -14.38 -33.56
C GLY A 655 6.92 -15.64 -32.78
N ASP A 656 7.64 -16.72 -33.03
CA ASP A 656 7.49 -18.01 -32.33
C ASP A 656 8.67 -18.92 -32.65
N GLU A 657 9.46 -19.27 -31.64
CA GLU A 657 10.63 -20.14 -31.83
C GLU A 657 10.24 -21.57 -32.22
N LEU A 658 9.09 -22.09 -31.76
CA LEU A 658 8.62 -23.45 -32.08
C LEU A 658 8.44 -23.62 -33.60
N THR A 659 7.97 -22.57 -34.27
CA THR A 659 7.81 -22.52 -35.74
C THR A 659 8.93 -21.74 -36.44
N LYS A 660 10.00 -21.34 -35.72
CA LYS A 660 11.17 -20.57 -36.20
C LYS A 660 10.81 -19.23 -36.87
N ARG A 661 9.71 -18.60 -36.45
CA ARG A 661 9.20 -17.35 -37.01
C ARG A 661 9.73 -16.13 -36.26
N LYS A 662 10.11 -15.09 -37.01
CA LYS A 662 10.43 -13.76 -36.48
C LYS A 662 9.20 -12.87 -36.54
N GLY A 663 8.89 -12.17 -35.45
CA GLY A 663 7.78 -11.22 -35.41
C GLY A 663 8.10 -9.94 -36.16
N SER A 664 7.12 -9.38 -36.87
CA SER A 664 7.25 -8.09 -37.57
C SER A 664 7.25 -6.89 -36.63
N ASN A 665 6.66 -7.04 -35.44
CA ASN A 665 6.35 -5.94 -34.51
C ASN A 665 7.11 -6.13 -33.17
N VAL A 666 8.29 -6.74 -33.20
CA VAL A 666 9.17 -6.97 -32.05
C VAL A 666 10.24 -5.88 -31.98
N ARG A 667 10.36 -5.22 -30.82
CA ARG A 667 11.35 -4.19 -30.50
C ARG A 667 12.51 -4.81 -29.73
N PRO A 668 13.76 -4.34 -29.90
CA PRO A 668 14.91 -4.86 -29.17
C PRO A 668 14.91 -4.43 -27.70
N SER A 669 15.51 -5.23 -26.82
CA SER A 669 15.82 -4.82 -25.45
C SER A 669 16.99 -3.86 -25.42
N GLY A 670 17.00 -2.95 -24.44
CA GLY A 670 18.08 -1.98 -24.25
C GLY A 670 19.39 -2.69 -23.95
N ARG A 671 20.46 -2.35 -24.65
CA ARG A 671 21.79 -2.95 -24.46
C ARG A 671 22.74 -1.93 -23.87
N ALA A 672 23.43 -2.33 -22.81
CA ALA A 672 24.41 -1.47 -22.17
C ALA A 672 25.56 -1.16 -23.11
N ALA A 673 26.16 0.02 -22.95
CA ALA A 673 27.33 0.41 -23.73
C ALA A 673 28.47 -0.61 -23.58
N ARG A 674 29.24 -0.83 -24.65
CA ARG A 674 30.45 -1.66 -24.57
C ARG A 674 31.56 -0.85 -23.88
N SER A 675 31.68 -1.09 -22.58
CA SER A 675 32.87 -0.88 -21.74
C SER A 675 34.13 -1.45 -22.39
#